data_AF-A0A498JSJ7-F1
#
_entry.id   AF-A0A498JSJ7-F1
#
_cell.length_a   1.000
_cell.length_b   1.000
_cell.length_c   1.000
_cell.angle_alpha   90.00
_cell.angle_beta   90.00
_cell.angle_gamma   90.00
#
_symmetry.space_group_name_H-M   'P 1'
#
loop_
_entity.id
_entity.type
_entity.pdbx_description
1 polymer ?
#
loop_
_entity_poly.entity_id
_entity_poly.type
_entity_poly.pdbx_seq_one_letter_code
_entity_poly.pdbx_strand_id
1 'polypeptide(L)'
;MDLGLFVFYRPSSAFNSPFWTTNAGAPVSNNNSSLTVGPRGPVLLEDYHLVEKLANFDRERIPERVVHARGASAKGFFEVTHDISHLSCADFLRAPGVQTPVIVRFSTVIHERGSPETIRDPRGFAVKFYTREGNWDLVGNNFPVFFVRDAMKFPDVIHAFKPNPKSHIQEYWRVLDFLSHHPESLLTFAFLFDDVGVPQDYRHMEGFGVHAYTLISKAGKVHYVKFHWKPTCGVKCLLEDEAIKVGGANHSHATKDLYDSIEAGNYPEWKLFIQIMDPDHEDRFDFDPLDDTKTWPEDLLPLQPVGRLVLNKNIDNFFAENEQLAFNPALVVPGIYYSNDKMLQTRLFAYSDTQRHRLGPNYLQLPVNAPKCAHHNNHYDGSMNFMHRDEEIDYFPSRFDPVRHAETFPIPSNIFTGKREKCVIEKENNFKQPGERYRSWAPDRQERFLHRWVDVLSEPRVTHEIRSIWISYWSQADRSFGQKLASRLNHRPSSAFNSPFWTTNSGAPVWNNNSSLTVGPRGPILLEDYHLVEKLANFDRERIPERVVHARGASAKGFFEVTHDISHLTCADFLRAPGVQTPVIVRFSTVIHERGSPETLRDPRGFAVKFYTREGNFDLVGNNFPIFFVRDGMKFPDMVHALKPNPKSHIQENWRILDFFSHHPESLHMFTFLLDDLGVPQDYRHMEGSGVNTYTLISKAGKAHYVKFHWKPTCGVKCLLEDEAIKVGGANHSHATKDLYDSIAAGNYPEWKLFIQTIDPDQEDRFDFDPLDVTKTWPEDILPLQPVGRLVLNKNIDNFFAENEQLAFCPAIVVPGVYYSDDKLLQTRIFSYSDTQRHRLGPNYLQLPVNAPKCSHHNNHHEGFMNFMHRDEEVNYFPSRYDPARHAETFPIPSNICTGKREKCVIEKENNFKQPGERYRSWAPDRQERFLHRWVDVLSEPRVTHEIRSIWISYWSQADRSFGQKLASRLNVRPSI
;
A
#
# COMPACT_ATOMS: atom_id res chain seq x y z
N MET A 1 18.16 11.06 -51.49
CA MET A 1 19.38 11.88 -51.60
C MET A 1 19.44 12.77 -50.37
N ASP A 2 20.57 12.72 -49.68
CA ASP A 2 21.07 13.52 -48.55
C ASP A 2 20.19 13.68 -47.30
N LEU A 3 20.21 12.65 -46.45
CA LEU A 3 19.98 12.76 -45.01
C LEU A 3 21.34 12.85 -44.31
N GLY A 4 21.85 14.07 -44.20
CA GLY A 4 23.11 14.38 -43.53
C GLY A 4 23.06 14.08 -42.03
N LEU A 5 24.08 13.36 -41.56
CA LEU A 5 24.71 13.40 -40.24
C LEU A 5 23.85 13.89 -39.05
N PHE A 6 23.07 12.99 -38.46
CA PHE A 6 22.84 13.01 -37.01
C PHE A 6 23.83 12.03 -36.38
N VAL A 7 24.96 12.57 -35.89
CA VAL A 7 25.91 11.81 -35.08
C VAL A 7 25.28 11.60 -33.71
N PHE A 8 24.45 10.56 -33.58
CA PHE A 8 24.15 10.00 -32.27
C PHE A 8 25.46 9.43 -31.74
N TYR A 9 25.96 9.96 -30.62
CA TYR A 9 27.12 9.40 -29.90
C TYR A 9 26.69 8.07 -29.25
N ARG A 10 26.43 7.06 -30.08
CA ARG A 10 26.40 5.68 -29.63
C ARG A 10 27.85 5.23 -29.49
N PRO A 11 28.25 4.65 -28.35
CA PRO A 11 29.44 3.83 -28.30
C PRO A 11 29.37 2.85 -29.46
N SER A 12 30.29 3.00 -30.41
CA SER A 12 30.29 2.24 -31.66
C SER A 12 31.28 1.10 -31.53
N SER A 13 30.90 -0.08 -32.03
CA SER A 13 31.84 -1.19 -32.19
C SER A 13 33.02 -0.85 -33.12
N ALA A 14 32.94 0.28 -33.85
CA ALA A 14 34.04 0.81 -34.64
C ALA A 14 35.26 1.23 -33.81
N PHE A 15 35.12 1.42 -32.50
CA PHE A 15 36.22 1.73 -31.58
C PHE A 15 36.62 0.54 -30.70
N ASN A 16 36.12 -0.68 -30.98
CA ASN A 16 36.50 -1.86 -30.22
C ASN A 16 38.00 -2.14 -30.38
N SER A 17 38.71 -2.24 -29.25
CA SER A 17 40.09 -2.72 -29.23
C SER A 17 40.15 -4.24 -29.48
N PRO A 18 41.29 -4.76 -29.94
CA PRO A 18 41.53 -6.21 -30.05
C PRO A 18 41.81 -6.89 -28.69
N PHE A 19 41.86 -6.12 -27.59
CA PHE A 19 42.08 -6.58 -26.23
C PHE A 19 40.97 -6.08 -25.29
N TRP A 20 40.80 -6.75 -24.14
CA TRP A 20 39.83 -6.35 -23.11
C TRP A 20 40.17 -4.99 -22.50
N THR A 21 39.15 -4.20 -22.18
CA THR A 21 39.30 -2.90 -21.52
C THR A 21 38.33 -2.77 -20.34
N THR A 22 38.63 -1.86 -19.42
CA THR A 22 37.65 -1.34 -18.44
C THR A 22 36.63 -0.44 -19.14
N ASN A 23 35.54 -0.07 -18.46
CA ASN A 23 34.53 0.84 -19.00
C ASN A 23 35.10 2.25 -19.27
N ALA A 24 36.16 2.65 -18.54
CA ALA A 24 36.90 3.89 -18.80
C ALA A 24 37.89 3.78 -19.99
N GLY A 25 38.01 2.60 -20.61
CA GLY A 25 38.87 2.35 -21.77
C GLY A 25 40.30 1.92 -21.45
N ALA A 26 40.64 1.62 -20.19
CA ALA A 26 41.98 1.17 -19.84
C ALA A 26 42.21 -0.30 -20.26
N PRO A 27 43.33 -0.66 -20.91
CA PRO A 27 43.62 -2.04 -21.27
C PRO A 27 43.70 -2.98 -20.05
N VAL A 28 43.08 -4.15 -20.13
CA VAL A 28 43.09 -5.19 -19.09
C VAL A 28 44.13 -6.25 -19.47
N SER A 29 45.23 -6.31 -18.72
CA SER A 29 46.33 -7.24 -18.97
C SER A 29 46.08 -8.66 -18.44
N ASN A 30 45.23 -8.82 -17.42
CA ASN A 30 44.86 -10.12 -16.85
C ASN A 30 43.39 -10.13 -16.40
N ASN A 31 42.58 -10.99 -17.02
CA ASN A 31 41.16 -11.18 -16.69
C ASN A 31 40.89 -12.55 -16.04
N ASN A 32 41.95 -13.31 -15.74
CA ASN A 32 41.89 -14.68 -15.20
C ASN A 32 42.19 -14.73 -13.70
N SER A 33 42.80 -13.68 -13.13
CA SER A 33 43.21 -13.65 -11.72
C SER A 33 42.94 -12.28 -11.12
N SER A 34 42.42 -12.27 -9.89
CA SER A 34 42.34 -11.07 -9.06
C SER A 34 43.73 -10.69 -8.54
N LEU A 35 43.92 -9.41 -8.21
CA LEU A 35 45.13 -8.93 -7.54
C LEU A 35 45.13 -9.39 -6.08
N THR A 36 46.19 -10.08 -5.66
CA THR A 36 46.33 -10.68 -4.33
C THR A 36 47.73 -10.44 -3.74
N VAL A 37 47.88 -10.58 -2.41
CA VAL A 37 49.21 -10.60 -1.75
C VAL A 37 49.91 -11.94 -2.01
N GLY A 38 50.61 -12.05 -3.14
CA GLY A 38 51.22 -13.31 -3.58
C GLY A 38 50.18 -14.32 -4.11
N PRO A 39 50.62 -15.50 -4.59
CA PRO A 39 49.76 -16.40 -5.39
C PRO A 39 48.63 -17.09 -4.60
N ARG A 40 48.60 -16.97 -3.26
CA ARG A 40 47.57 -17.55 -2.37
C ARG A 40 47.10 -16.60 -1.27
N GLY A 41 47.44 -15.31 -1.36
CA GLY A 41 47.04 -14.31 -0.38
C GLY A 41 45.63 -13.77 -0.60
N PRO A 42 45.14 -12.89 0.29
CA PRO A 42 43.85 -12.25 0.14
C PRO A 42 43.82 -11.29 -1.06
N VAL A 43 42.62 -11.08 -1.62
CA VAL A 43 42.36 -10.11 -2.70
C VAL A 43 42.49 -8.69 -2.18
N LEU A 44 43.09 -7.81 -2.99
CA LEU A 44 43.27 -6.40 -2.68
C LEU A 44 42.12 -5.56 -3.27
N LEU A 45 41.63 -4.60 -2.50
CA LEU A 45 40.55 -3.70 -2.93
C LEU A 45 40.98 -2.75 -4.07
N GLU A 46 42.29 -2.58 -4.28
CA GLU A 46 42.85 -1.76 -5.37
C GLU A 46 42.74 -2.42 -6.76
N ASP A 47 42.20 -3.64 -6.86
CA ASP A 47 41.86 -4.29 -8.13
C ASP A 47 40.64 -3.64 -8.77
N TYR A 48 40.84 -2.48 -9.41
CA TYR A 48 39.77 -1.71 -10.03
C TYR A 48 39.00 -2.52 -11.10
N HIS A 49 39.69 -3.35 -11.90
CA HIS A 49 39.05 -4.16 -12.93
C HIS A 49 38.10 -5.20 -12.31
N LEU A 50 38.53 -5.90 -11.26
CA LEU A 50 37.67 -6.82 -10.51
C LEU A 50 36.43 -6.10 -9.95
N VAL A 51 36.64 -4.96 -9.29
CA VAL A 51 35.56 -4.19 -8.64
C VAL A 51 34.56 -3.70 -9.68
N GLU A 52 35.01 -3.08 -10.77
CA GLU A 52 34.14 -2.56 -11.83
C GLU A 52 33.36 -3.69 -12.55
N LYS A 53 34.02 -4.81 -12.84
CA LYS A 53 33.39 -5.97 -13.49
C LYS A 53 32.28 -6.57 -12.64
N LEU A 54 32.53 -6.80 -11.35
CA LEU A 54 31.52 -7.33 -10.42
C LEU A 54 30.39 -6.33 -10.19
N ALA A 55 30.71 -5.04 -9.99
CA ALA A 55 29.69 -4.02 -9.75
C ALA A 55 28.70 -3.85 -10.92
N ASN A 56 29.17 -4.00 -12.17
CA ASN A 56 28.31 -4.01 -13.35
C ASN A 56 27.50 -5.32 -13.45
N PHE A 57 28.14 -6.48 -13.22
CA PHE A 57 27.45 -7.77 -13.22
C PHE A 57 26.27 -7.79 -12.24
N ASP A 58 26.49 -7.29 -11.03
CA ASP A 58 25.48 -7.23 -9.96
C ASP A 58 24.27 -6.33 -10.32
N ARG A 59 24.40 -5.48 -11.36
CA ARG A 59 23.39 -4.51 -11.81
C ARG A 59 22.85 -4.78 -13.22
N GLU A 60 23.17 -5.92 -13.82
CA GLU A 60 22.65 -6.28 -15.15
C GLU A 60 21.12 -6.49 -15.18
N ARG A 61 20.50 -6.77 -14.03
CA ARG A 61 19.07 -7.08 -13.96
C ARG A 61 18.28 -5.81 -13.65
N ILE A 62 17.36 -5.48 -14.56
CA ILE A 62 16.27 -4.53 -14.32
C ILE A 62 15.01 -5.30 -13.90
N PRO A 63 14.01 -4.64 -13.29
CA PRO A 63 12.73 -5.29 -13.03
C PRO A 63 12.13 -5.86 -14.33
N GLU A 64 11.57 -7.06 -14.27
CA GLU A 64 10.77 -7.58 -15.37
C GLU A 64 9.45 -6.82 -15.49
N ARG A 65 8.70 -7.04 -16.57
CA ARG A 65 7.35 -6.50 -16.68
C ARG A 65 6.45 -7.18 -15.64
N VAL A 66 5.61 -6.43 -14.95
CA VAL A 66 4.66 -6.97 -13.95
C VAL A 66 3.73 -8.04 -14.52
N VAL A 67 3.40 -7.91 -15.81
CA VAL A 67 2.70 -8.90 -16.65
C VAL A 67 3.40 -8.97 -18.00
N HIS A 68 3.23 -10.08 -18.73
CA HIS A 68 3.89 -10.33 -20.00
C HIS A 68 5.43 -10.35 -19.91
N ALA A 69 5.97 -10.83 -18.78
CA ALA A 69 7.41 -10.91 -18.53
C ALA A 69 8.11 -11.80 -19.56
N ARG A 70 7.61 -13.02 -19.77
CA ARG A 70 8.11 -13.94 -20.79
C ARG A 70 7.64 -13.52 -22.20
N GLY A 71 8.58 -13.34 -23.12
CA GLY A 71 8.25 -12.99 -24.51
C GLY A 71 9.46 -12.76 -25.42
N ALA A 72 9.19 -12.72 -26.73
CA ALA A 72 10.18 -12.57 -27.80
C ALA A 72 9.78 -11.46 -28.78
N SER A 73 10.77 -10.80 -29.37
CA SER A 73 10.56 -9.70 -30.30
C SER A 73 11.24 -9.94 -31.64
N ALA A 74 10.65 -9.41 -32.71
CA ALA A 74 11.21 -9.40 -34.06
C ALA A 74 10.89 -8.08 -34.78
N LYS A 75 11.77 -7.69 -35.69
CA LYS A 75 11.65 -6.49 -36.53
C LYS A 75 11.06 -6.86 -37.89
N GLY A 76 10.44 -5.89 -38.51
CA GLY A 76 9.78 -6.10 -39.80
C GLY A 76 9.23 -4.82 -40.40
N PHE A 77 8.20 -4.98 -41.24
CA PHE A 77 7.46 -3.87 -41.80
C PHE A 77 5.97 -4.18 -41.88
N PHE A 78 5.16 -3.14 -41.82
CA PHE A 78 3.76 -3.16 -42.21
C PHE A 78 3.60 -2.50 -43.58
N GLU A 79 2.87 -3.13 -44.48
CA GLU A 79 2.57 -2.63 -45.81
C GLU A 79 1.05 -2.46 -45.99
N VAL A 80 0.62 -1.26 -46.36
CA VAL A 80 -0.78 -0.99 -46.71
C VAL A 80 -1.10 -1.69 -48.02
N THR A 81 -2.22 -2.42 -48.08
CA THR A 81 -2.66 -3.12 -49.29
C THR A 81 -4.00 -2.59 -49.82
N HIS A 82 -4.78 -1.91 -48.97
CA HIS A 82 -6.08 -1.35 -49.31
C HIS A 82 -6.17 0.10 -48.86
N ASP A 83 -6.84 0.94 -49.65
CA ASP A 83 -7.03 2.34 -49.34
C ASP A 83 -8.14 2.52 -48.29
N ILE A 84 -7.76 3.03 -47.12
CA ILE A 84 -8.67 3.39 -46.02
C ILE A 84 -8.59 4.88 -45.64
N SER A 85 -8.09 5.72 -46.54
CA SER A 85 -7.94 7.18 -46.32
C SER A 85 -9.28 7.91 -46.06
N HIS A 86 -10.39 7.30 -46.50
CA HIS A 86 -11.74 7.77 -46.19
C HIS A 86 -12.13 7.57 -44.70
N LEU A 87 -11.45 6.68 -43.98
CA LEU A 87 -11.67 6.39 -42.56
C LEU A 87 -10.66 7.07 -41.64
N SER A 88 -9.41 7.17 -42.06
CA SER A 88 -8.32 7.69 -41.23
C SER A 88 -7.39 8.63 -42.00
N CYS A 89 -6.95 9.72 -41.37
CA CYS A 89 -5.91 10.60 -41.90
C CYS A 89 -4.48 10.23 -41.48
N ALA A 90 -4.25 9.05 -40.88
CA ALA A 90 -2.92 8.62 -40.46
C ALA A 90 -1.95 8.49 -41.65
N ASP A 91 -0.80 9.17 -41.59
CA ASP A 91 0.16 9.22 -42.71
C ASP A 91 0.62 7.83 -43.16
N PHE A 92 0.84 6.91 -42.23
CA PHE A 92 1.31 5.56 -42.56
C PHE A 92 0.27 4.69 -43.29
N LEU A 93 -0.99 5.13 -43.32
CA LEU A 93 -2.13 4.49 -44.00
C LEU A 93 -2.52 5.20 -45.31
N ARG A 94 -1.77 6.23 -45.73
CA ARG A 94 -2.18 7.18 -46.81
C ARG A 94 -2.42 6.57 -48.19
N ALA A 95 -1.84 5.41 -48.50
CA ALA A 95 -2.01 4.75 -49.80
C ALA A 95 -1.52 3.29 -49.76
N PRO A 96 -2.08 2.39 -50.59
CA PRO A 96 -1.51 1.08 -50.86
C PRO A 96 -0.03 1.15 -51.30
N GLY A 97 0.78 0.20 -50.83
CA GLY A 97 2.23 0.13 -51.06
C GLY A 97 3.09 0.90 -50.05
N VAL A 98 2.50 1.71 -49.17
CA VAL A 98 3.25 2.40 -48.11
C VAL A 98 3.76 1.36 -47.10
N GLN A 99 5.08 1.32 -46.93
CA GLN A 99 5.76 0.47 -45.95
C GLN A 99 6.20 1.28 -44.72
N THR A 100 5.90 0.75 -43.54
CA THR A 100 6.23 1.34 -42.25
C THR A 100 7.07 0.34 -41.44
N PRO A 101 8.28 0.70 -41.00
CA PRO A 101 9.07 -0.17 -40.13
C PRO A 101 8.33 -0.49 -38.84
N VAL A 102 8.44 -1.72 -38.36
CA VAL A 102 7.83 -2.15 -37.11
C VAL A 102 8.79 -2.96 -36.24
N ILE A 103 8.49 -2.99 -34.94
CA ILE A 103 8.95 -4.06 -34.04
C ILE A 103 7.73 -4.66 -33.34
N VAL A 104 7.70 -5.98 -33.25
CA VAL A 104 6.61 -6.73 -32.62
C VAL A 104 7.16 -7.52 -31.46
N ARG A 105 6.44 -7.53 -30.34
CA ARG A 105 6.72 -8.41 -29.20
C ARG A 105 5.53 -9.31 -28.92
N PHE A 106 5.81 -10.61 -28.90
CA PHE A 106 4.89 -11.63 -28.43
C PHE A 106 5.24 -12.05 -27.01
N SER A 107 4.24 -12.54 -26.26
CA SER A 107 4.46 -12.91 -24.85
C SER A 107 3.38 -13.84 -24.32
N THR A 108 3.67 -14.57 -23.24
CA THR A 108 2.64 -15.05 -22.31
C THR A 108 2.20 -13.88 -21.40
N VAL A 109 1.42 -14.08 -20.34
CA VAL A 109 0.91 -12.99 -19.49
C VAL A 109 1.37 -13.15 -18.04
N ILE A 110 1.11 -14.31 -17.43
CA ILE A 110 1.07 -14.41 -15.97
C ILE A 110 2.43 -14.68 -15.34
N HIS A 111 3.20 -15.64 -15.83
CA HIS A 111 4.40 -16.10 -15.14
C HIS A 111 5.65 -15.30 -15.52
N GLU A 112 6.70 -15.47 -14.73
CA GLU A 112 7.96 -14.71 -14.76
C GLU A 112 8.75 -14.98 -16.06
N ARG A 113 9.81 -14.20 -16.31
CA ARG A 113 10.62 -14.26 -17.54
C ARG A 113 11.13 -15.66 -17.93
N GLY A 114 11.34 -16.55 -16.95
CA GLY A 114 11.83 -17.91 -17.16
C GLY A 114 10.75 -18.96 -17.47
N SER A 115 9.48 -18.59 -17.41
CA SER A 115 8.36 -19.54 -17.49
C SER A 115 8.20 -20.23 -18.86
N PRO A 116 7.66 -21.46 -18.91
CA PRO A 116 7.34 -22.15 -20.16
C PRO A 116 6.30 -21.43 -21.03
N GLU A 117 6.56 -21.40 -22.34
CA GLU A 117 5.65 -20.81 -23.34
C GLU A 117 4.46 -21.71 -23.71
N THR A 118 4.37 -22.90 -23.12
CA THR A 118 3.27 -23.87 -23.31
C THR A 118 2.16 -23.75 -22.26
N ILE A 119 2.27 -22.83 -21.29
CA ILE A 119 1.25 -22.61 -20.26
C ILE A 119 -0.02 -22.02 -20.89
N ARG A 120 -1.20 -22.49 -20.45
CA ARG A 120 -2.50 -21.91 -20.84
C ARG A 120 -2.60 -20.47 -20.35
N ASP A 121 -2.64 -19.53 -21.29
CA ASP A 121 -2.59 -18.09 -21.00
C ASP A 121 -3.01 -17.32 -22.27
N PRO A 122 -3.61 -16.12 -22.20
CA PRO A 122 -3.59 -15.23 -23.35
C PRO A 122 -2.14 -14.99 -23.82
N ARG A 123 -1.98 -14.68 -25.11
CA ARG A 123 -0.69 -14.28 -25.69
C ARG A 123 -0.73 -12.81 -26.04
N GLY A 124 0.23 -12.04 -25.56
CA GLY A 124 0.40 -10.65 -25.97
C GLY A 124 0.84 -10.56 -27.43
N PHE A 125 0.29 -9.61 -28.17
CA PHE A 125 0.63 -9.28 -29.55
C PHE A 125 0.75 -7.76 -29.66
N ALA A 126 1.92 -7.22 -29.28
CA ALA A 126 2.18 -5.78 -29.27
C ALA A 126 2.99 -5.36 -30.50
N VAL A 127 2.49 -4.40 -31.28
CA VAL A 127 3.12 -3.88 -32.50
C VAL A 127 3.42 -2.40 -32.33
N LYS A 128 4.68 -2.00 -32.57
CA LYS A 128 5.12 -0.61 -32.61
C LYS A 128 5.42 -0.23 -34.06
N PHE A 129 4.72 0.78 -34.55
CA PHE A 129 4.91 1.35 -35.88
C PHE A 129 5.77 2.60 -35.78
N TYR A 130 6.90 2.62 -36.48
CA TYR A 130 7.76 3.80 -36.57
C TYR A 130 7.30 4.69 -37.72
N THR A 131 6.28 5.51 -37.48
CA THR A 131 5.68 6.37 -38.51
C THR A 131 6.47 7.68 -38.68
N ARG A 132 6.11 8.46 -39.69
CA ARG A 132 6.69 9.79 -39.92
C ARG A 132 6.16 10.86 -38.97
N GLU A 133 5.08 10.56 -38.23
CA GLU A 133 4.37 11.47 -37.34
C GLU A 133 4.42 11.01 -35.87
N GLY A 134 5.40 10.17 -35.54
CA GLY A 134 5.58 9.58 -34.21
C GLY A 134 5.44 8.07 -34.21
N ASN A 135 5.60 7.45 -33.04
CA ASN A 135 5.35 6.03 -32.90
C ASN A 135 3.86 5.77 -32.62
N TRP A 136 3.30 4.76 -33.26
CA TRP A 136 1.99 4.22 -32.89
C TRP A 136 2.15 2.82 -32.30
N ASP A 137 1.54 2.58 -31.14
CA ASP A 137 1.56 1.27 -30.49
C ASP A 137 0.17 0.63 -30.47
N LEU A 138 0.02 -0.48 -31.18
CA LEU A 138 -1.16 -1.35 -31.07
C LEU A 138 -0.83 -2.51 -30.12
N VAL A 139 -1.25 -2.37 -28.86
CA VAL A 139 -0.90 -3.31 -27.78
C VAL A 139 -2.03 -4.31 -27.54
N GLY A 140 -2.04 -5.34 -28.37
CA GLY A 140 -3.08 -6.35 -28.44
C GLY A 140 -2.78 -7.67 -27.74
N ASN A 141 -3.71 -8.61 -27.86
CA ASN A 141 -3.61 -10.01 -27.45
C ASN A 141 -4.06 -10.95 -28.58
N ASN A 142 -3.81 -12.25 -28.47
CA ASN A 142 -4.39 -13.26 -29.36
C ASN A 142 -5.88 -13.52 -29.09
N PHE A 143 -6.43 -13.04 -27.98
CA PHE A 143 -7.86 -13.05 -27.71
C PHE A 143 -8.47 -11.70 -28.10
N PRO A 144 -9.67 -11.66 -28.69
CA PRO A 144 -10.34 -10.42 -29.07
C PRO A 144 -11.05 -9.72 -27.90
N VAL A 145 -11.01 -10.31 -26.70
CA VAL A 145 -11.74 -9.87 -25.51
C VAL A 145 -10.87 -10.01 -24.25
N PHE A 146 -11.31 -9.40 -23.15
CA PHE A 146 -10.61 -9.46 -21.86
C PHE A 146 -11.52 -9.89 -20.69
N PHE A 147 -10.93 -10.24 -19.54
CA PHE A 147 -11.66 -10.84 -18.41
C PHE A 147 -12.58 -9.87 -17.66
N VAL A 148 -12.29 -8.57 -17.73
CA VAL A 148 -13.02 -7.49 -17.03
C VAL A 148 -13.13 -6.29 -17.96
N ARG A 149 -14.17 -5.48 -17.76
CA ARG A 149 -14.46 -4.29 -18.59
C ARG A 149 -14.04 -2.95 -17.99
N ASP A 150 -13.46 -2.96 -16.80
CA ASP A 150 -12.97 -1.79 -16.12
C ASP A 150 -11.61 -2.09 -15.50
N ALA A 151 -10.61 -1.27 -15.84
CA ALA A 151 -9.24 -1.47 -15.41
C ALA A 151 -9.02 -1.30 -13.91
N MET A 152 -9.99 -0.74 -13.17
CA MET A 152 -9.96 -0.76 -11.70
C MET A 152 -9.76 -2.19 -11.17
N LYS A 153 -10.27 -3.21 -11.88
CA LYS A 153 -10.15 -4.62 -11.53
C LYS A 153 -8.90 -5.30 -12.08
N PHE A 154 -8.09 -4.63 -12.91
CA PHE A 154 -6.93 -5.26 -13.54
C PHE A 154 -5.91 -5.80 -12.53
N PRO A 155 -5.51 -5.06 -11.46
CA PRO A 155 -4.62 -5.62 -10.44
C PRO A 155 -5.19 -6.87 -9.78
N ASP A 156 -6.50 -6.89 -9.50
CA ASP A 156 -7.19 -8.01 -8.86
C ASP A 156 -7.22 -9.25 -9.77
N VAL A 157 -7.53 -9.07 -11.06
CA VAL A 157 -7.43 -10.15 -12.07
C VAL A 157 -6.01 -10.73 -12.08
N ILE A 158 -5.00 -9.86 -12.17
CA ILE A 158 -3.61 -10.32 -12.23
C ILE A 158 -3.21 -11.02 -10.92
N HIS A 159 -3.63 -10.53 -9.75
CA HIS A 159 -3.37 -11.20 -8.48
C HIS A 159 -4.03 -12.58 -8.41
N ALA A 160 -5.25 -12.73 -8.90
CA ALA A 160 -5.97 -14.01 -8.93
C ALA A 160 -5.26 -15.03 -9.82
N PHE A 161 -4.77 -14.61 -10.99
CA PHE A 161 -4.05 -15.48 -11.93
C PHE A 161 -2.58 -15.73 -11.54
N LYS A 162 -1.86 -14.76 -10.98
CA LYS A 162 -0.46 -14.91 -10.56
C LYS A 162 -0.31 -16.03 -9.52
N PRO A 163 0.89 -16.64 -9.40
CA PRO A 163 1.14 -17.64 -8.38
C PRO A 163 0.70 -17.17 -6.99
N ASN A 164 0.03 -18.05 -6.25
CA ASN A 164 -0.50 -17.78 -4.92
C ASN A 164 0.62 -17.21 -4.04
N PRO A 165 0.44 -16.06 -3.37
CA PRO A 165 1.51 -15.44 -2.59
C PRO A 165 2.00 -16.31 -1.42
N LYS A 166 1.25 -17.35 -1.04
CA LYS A 166 1.64 -18.34 -0.03
C LYS A 166 2.48 -19.48 -0.60
N SER A 167 2.07 -20.09 -1.71
CA SER A 167 2.72 -21.30 -2.26
C SER A 167 3.66 -21.01 -3.43
N HIS A 168 3.55 -19.82 -4.02
CA HIS A 168 4.19 -19.44 -5.28
C HIS A 168 3.86 -20.40 -6.44
N ILE A 169 2.65 -20.98 -6.42
CA ILE A 169 2.10 -21.84 -7.47
C ILE A 169 0.81 -21.19 -7.98
N GLN A 170 0.58 -21.17 -9.30
CA GLN A 170 -0.72 -20.77 -9.84
C GLN A 170 -1.77 -21.83 -9.51
N GLU A 171 -2.88 -21.40 -8.92
CA GLU A 171 -3.97 -22.28 -8.49
C GLU A 171 -5.30 -21.73 -9.04
N TYR A 172 -6.02 -22.54 -9.83
CA TYR A 172 -7.21 -22.06 -10.55
C TYR A 172 -8.40 -21.77 -9.63
N TRP A 173 -8.48 -22.37 -8.44
CA TRP A 173 -9.51 -22.01 -7.46
C TRP A 173 -9.52 -20.50 -7.13
N ARG A 174 -8.36 -19.82 -7.13
CA ARG A 174 -8.26 -18.36 -6.90
C ARG A 174 -8.83 -17.55 -8.07
N VAL A 175 -8.55 -18.01 -9.28
CA VAL A 175 -9.06 -17.42 -10.52
C VAL A 175 -10.58 -17.57 -10.58
N LEU A 176 -11.07 -18.79 -10.30
CA LEU A 176 -12.48 -19.12 -10.30
C LEU A 176 -13.25 -18.43 -9.17
N ASP A 177 -12.64 -18.26 -8.00
CA ASP A 177 -13.21 -17.48 -6.89
C ASP A 177 -13.44 -16.02 -7.30
N PHE A 178 -12.36 -15.31 -7.67
CA PHE A 178 -12.45 -13.89 -8.05
C PHE A 178 -13.39 -13.64 -9.24
N LEU A 179 -13.30 -14.45 -10.30
CA LEU A 179 -14.11 -14.27 -11.49
C LEU A 179 -15.54 -14.83 -11.35
N SER A 180 -15.85 -15.56 -10.27
CA SER A 180 -17.23 -15.89 -9.94
C SER A 180 -18.07 -14.64 -9.64
N HIS A 181 -17.45 -13.51 -9.30
CA HIS A 181 -18.12 -12.23 -9.06
C HIS A 181 -18.23 -11.37 -10.33
N HIS A 182 -17.59 -11.80 -11.42
CA HIS A 182 -17.44 -11.04 -12.66
C HIS A 182 -17.96 -11.88 -13.84
N PRO A 183 -19.29 -12.05 -13.99
CA PRO A 183 -19.88 -12.85 -15.06
C PRO A 183 -19.45 -12.39 -16.46
N GLU A 184 -19.02 -11.14 -16.63
CA GLU A 184 -18.45 -10.61 -17.87
C GLU A 184 -17.20 -11.36 -18.36
N SER A 185 -16.51 -12.07 -17.46
CA SER A 185 -15.31 -12.87 -17.78
C SER A 185 -15.59 -14.10 -18.63
N LEU A 186 -16.86 -14.53 -18.71
CA LEU A 186 -17.25 -15.82 -19.26
C LEU A 186 -16.85 -15.99 -20.73
N LEU A 187 -16.93 -14.92 -21.53
CA LEU A 187 -16.53 -14.99 -22.95
C LEU A 187 -15.03 -15.20 -23.06
N THR A 188 -14.24 -14.53 -22.23
CA THR A 188 -12.78 -14.69 -22.22
C THR A 188 -12.38 -16.07 -21.74
N PHE A 189 -13.10 -16.66 -20.79
CA PHE A 189 -12.92 -18.09 -20.47
C PHE A 189 -13.28 -19.03 -21.63
N ALA A 190 -14.26 -18.67 -22.46
CA ALA A 190 -14.56 -19.40 -23.70
C ALA A 190 -13.44 -19.27 -24.76
N PHE A 191 -12.45 -18.39 -24.57
CA PHE A 191 -11.18 -18.40 -25.31
C PHE A 191 -10.06 -19.08 -24.51
N LEU A 192 -9.99 -18.85 -23.19
CA LEU A 192 -8.92 -19.39 -22.34
C LEU A 192 -8.94 -20.91 -22.26
N PHE A 193 -10.12 -21.53 -22.07
CA PHE A 193 -10.25 -23.00 -21.99
C PHE A 193 -10.57 -23.65 -23.35
N ASP A 194 -10.56 -22.87 -24.42
CA ASP A 194 -10.56 -23.35 -25.78
C ASP A 194 -9.13 -23.78 -26.20
N ASP A 195 -8.99 -24.44 -27.35
CA ASP A 195 -7.69 -24.91 -27.85
C ASP A 195 -6.75 -23.71 -28.11
N VAL A 196 -7.29 -22.56 -28.51
CA VAL A 196 -6.55 -21.31 -28.71
C VAL A 196 -5.91 -20.73 -27.45
N GLY A 197 -6.24 -21.25 -26.27
CA GLY A 197 -5.58 -20.89 -25.02
C GLY A 197 -4.15 -21.41 -24.87
N VAL A 198 -3.72 -22.33 -25.75
CA VAL A 198 -2.32 -22.75 -25.87
C VAL A 198 -1.92 -22.78 -27.36
N PRO A 199 -1.56 -21.62 -27.96
CA PRO A 199 -1.05 -21.59 -29.32
C PRO A 199 0.21 -22.44 -29.47
N GLN A 200 0.40 -23.04 -30.65
CA GLN A 200 1.57 -23.87 -30.93
C GLN A 200 2.88 -23.09 -30.81
N ASP A 201 2.89 -21.89 -31.37
CA ASP A 201 3.98 -20.93 -31.34
C ASP A 201 3.41 -19.53 -31.63
N TYR A 202 4.26 -18.52 -31.73
CA TYR A 202 3.82 -17.15 -31.98
C TYR A 202 3.38 -16.90 -33.43
N ARG A 203 3.78 -17.72 -34.40
CA ARG A 203 3.48 -17.49 -35.82
C ARG A 203 2.09 -17.99 -36.18
N HIS A 204 1.65 -19.08 -35.55
CA HIS A 204 0.36 -19.72 -35.79
C HIS A 204 -0.76 -19.23 -34.85
N MET A 205 -0.78 -17.94 -34.52
CA MET A 205 -1.84 -17.33 -33.70
C MET A 205 -2.39 -16.06 -34.33
N GLU A 206 -3.66 -15.77 -34.03
CA GLU A 206 -4.28 -14.49 -34.33
C GLU A 206 -3.77 -13.39 -33.38
N GLY A 207 -4.05 -12.15 -33.74
CA GLY A 207 -3.84 -10.99 -32.88
C GLY A 207 -5.02 -10.03 -32.98
N PHE A 208 -5.30 -9.31 -31.92
CA PHE A 208 -6.44 -8.40 -31.85
C PHE A 208 -6.07 -7.17 -31.03
N GLY A 209 -6.58 -6.00 -31.45
CA GLY A 209 -6.50 -4.79 -30.64
C GLY A 209 -7.27 -4.85 -29.32
N VAL A 210 -8.18 -5.83 -29.19
CA VAL A 210 -9.15 -6.03 -28.11
C VAL A 210 -10.19 -4.90 -28.03
N HIS A 211 -9.71 -3.71 -27.73
CA HIS A 211 -10.52 -2.50 -27.57
C HIS A 211 -11.08 -2.00 -28.89
N ALA A 212 -12.21 -1.30 -28.80
CA ALA A 212 -12.59 -0.33 -29.83
C ALA A 212 -11.67 0.89 -29.71
N TYR A 213 -11.06 1.31 -30.81
CA TYR A 213 -10.36 2.59 -30.97
C TYR A 213 -11.21 3.52 -31.83
N THR A 214 -10.68 4.69 -32.16
CA THR A 214 -11.29 5.65 -33.05
C THR A 214 -10.39 5.88 -34.27
N LEU A 215 -10.94 5.79 -35.48
CA LEU A 215 -10.35 6.39 -36.68
C LEU A 215 -11.01 7.73 -36.98
N ILE A 216 -10.23 8.70 -37.43
CA ILE A 216 -10.76 9.99 -37.89
C ILE A 216 -10.23 10.34 -39.28
N SER A 217 -11.15 10.60 -40.21
CA SER A 217 -10.81 10.97 -41.57
C SER A 217 -10.29 12.41 -41.66
N LYS A 218 -9.71 12.79 -42.80
CA LYS A 218 -9.26 14.17 -43.03
C LYS A 218 -10.40 15.19 -42.95
N ALA A 219 -11.64 14.76 -43.20
CA ALA A 219 -12.85 15.59 -43.06
C ALA A 219 -13.37 15.68 -41.61
N GLY A 220 -12.75 14.98 -40.66
CA GLY A 220 -13.15 14.96 -39.25
C GLY A 220 -14.26 13.97 -38.91
N LYS A 221 -14.66 13.06 -39.82
CA LYS A 221 -15.64 12.01 -39.48
C LYS A 221 -14.98 10.94 -38.64
N VAL A 222 -15.62 10.65 -37.51
CA VAL A 222 -15.20 9.69 -36.48
C VAL A 222 -15.84 8.33 -36.73
N HIS A 223 -15.05 7.27 -36.59
CA HIS A 223 -15.50 5.88 -36.65
C HIS A 223 -14.88 5.07 -35.51
N TYR A 224 -15.66 4.24 -34.82
CA TYR A 224 -15.10 3.22 -33.95
C TYR A 224 -14.50 2.09 -34.78
N VAL A 225 -13.37 1.54 -34.33
CA VAL A 225 -12.62 0.49 -35.03
C VAL A 225 -12.14 -0.62 -34.09
N LYS A 226 -12.25 -1.89 -34.52
CA LYS A 226 -11.49 -3.02 -33.94
C LYS A 226 -10.47 -3.54 -34.95
N PHE A 227 -9.27 -3.92 -34.48
CA PHE A 227 -8.15 -4.39 -35.31
C PHE A 227 -7.94 -5.90 -35.16
N HIS A 228 -7.72 -6.60 -36.27
CA HIS A 228 -7.61 -8.07 -36.34
C HIS A 228 -6.41 -8.48 -37.21
N TRP A 229 -5.47 -9.21 -36.63
CA TRP A 229 -4.34 -9.84 -37.32
C TRP A 229 -4.65 -11.30 -37.60
N LYS A 230 -4.72 -11.67 -38.88
CA LYS A 230 -4.94 -13.06 -39.31
C LYS A 230 -3.63 -13.65 -39.85
N PRO A 231 -3.09 -14.74 -39.24
CA PRO A 231 -1.83 -15.34 -39.68
C PRO A 231 -1.99 -15.99 -41.05
N THR A 232 -1.04 -15.77 -41.95
CA THR A 232 -1.08 -16.39 -43.30
C THR A 232 -0.77 -17.88 -43.27
N CYS A 233 -0.07 -18.37 -42.25
CA CYS A 233 0.22 -19.78 -42.02
C CYS A 233 -0.90 -20.54 -41.27
N GLY A 234 -2.02 -19.87 -40.95
CA GLY A 234 -3.14 -20.45 -40.23
C GLY A 234 -2.92 -20.55 -38.72
N VAL A 235 -4.00 -20.85 -37.98
CA VAL A 235 -3.98 -20.98 -36.52
C VAL A 235 -3.69 -22.44 -36.14
N LYS A 236 -2.75 -22.65 -35.21
CA LYS A 236 -2.42 -23.98 -34.66
C LYS A 236 -2.21 -23.90 -33.16
N CYS A 237 -2.64 -24.94 -32.45
CA CYS A 237 -2.66 -25.00 -30.99
C CYS A 237 -2.08 -26.33 -30.51
N LEU A 238 -1.64 -26.39 -29.26
CA LEU A 238 -1.25 -27.64 -28.58
C LEU A 238 -2.40 -28.10 -27.69
N LEU A 239 -2.67 -29.41 -27.70
CA LEU A 239 -3.47 -30.04 -26.66
C LEU A 239 -2.62 -30.23 -25.38
N GLU A 240 -3.28 -30.50 -24.26
CA GLU A 240 -2.66 -30.61 -22.93
C GLU A 240 -1.42 -31.54 -22.91
N ASP A 241 -1.55 -32.76 -23.43
CA ASP A 241 -0.46 -33.75 -23.45
C ASP A 241 0.72 -33.32 -24.33
N GLU A 242 0.44 -32.58 -25.40
CA GLU A 242 1.47 -32.04 -26.29
C GLU A 242 2.19 -30.87 -25.62
N ALA A 243 1.43 -29.98 -24.98
CA ALA A 243 1.96 -28.83 -24.23
C ALA A 243 2.89 -29.25 -23.09
N ILE A 244 2.56 -30.34 -22.38
CA ILE A 244 3.41 -30.93 -21.33
C ILE A 244 4.72 -31.46 -21.94
N LYS A 245 4.65 -32.23 -23.03
CA LYS A 245 5.84 -32.80 -23.69
C LYS A 245 6.75 -31.71 -24.25
N VAL A 246 6.18 -30.74 -24.98
CA VAL A 246 6.94 -29.65 -25.60
C VAL A 246 7.55 -28.75 -24.53
N GLY A 247 6.77 -28.34 -23.51
CA GLY A 247 7.24 -27.46 -22.45
C GLY A 247 8.31 -28.10 -21.55
N GLY A 248 8.18 -29.41 -21.28
CA GLY A 248 9.16 -30.18 -20.52
C GLY A 248 10.49 -30.36 -21.27
N ALA A 249 10.45 -30.47 -22.60
CA ALA A 249 11.66 -30.57 -23.42
C ALA A 249 12.29 -29.20 -23.71
N ASN A 250 11.48 -28.16 -23.93
CA ASN A 250 11.93 -26.82 -24.26
C ASN A 250 10.92 -25.77 -23.78
N HIS A 251 11.19 -25.16 -22.62
CA HIS A 251 10.38 -24.08 -22.07
C HIS A 251 10.36 -22.80 -22.95
N SER A 252 11.23 -22.72 -23.97
CA SER A 252 11.40 -21.60 -24.88
C SER A 252 11.06 -21.92 -26.34
N HIS A 253 10.16 -22.88 -26.57
CA HIS A 253 9.88 -23.40 -27.92
C HIS A 253 9.32 -22.33 -28.88
N ALA A 254 8.41 -21.47 -28.42
CA ALA A 254 7.78 -20.45 -29.27
C ALA A 254 8.76 -19.31 -29.61
N THR A 255 9.61 -18.92 -28.66
CA THR A 255 10.73 -17.99 -28.89
C THR A 255 11.70 -18.57 -29.92
N LYS A 256 12.07 -19.85 -29.77
CA LYS A 256 12.98 -20.52 -30.69
C LYS A 256 12.38 -20.64 -32.10
N ASP A 257 11.11 -21.02 -32.21
CA ASP A 257 10.40 -21.12 -33.50
C ASP A 257 10.40 -19.78 -34.26
N LEU A 258 10.09 -18.67 -33.59
CA LEU A 258 10.11 -17.34 -34.20
C LEU A 258 11.52 -16.98 -34.71
N TYR A 259 12.53 -17.19 -33.88
CA TYR A 259 13.93 -16.88 -34.22
C TYR A 259 14.43 -17.71 -35.41
N ASP A 260 14.30 -19.04 -35.33
CA ASP A 260 14.77 -19.98 -36.34
C ASP A 260 14.04 -19.76 -37.68
N SER A 261 12.75 -19.44 -37.63
CA SER A 261 11.96 -19.20 -38.84
C SER A 261 12.45 -17.96 -39.59
N ILE A 262 12.73 -16.88 -38.87
CA ILE A 262 13.27 -15.66 -39.47
C ILE A 262 14.69 -15.90 -39.99
N GLU A 263 15.53 -16.60 -39.24
CA GLU A 263 16.91 -16.94 -39.64
C GLU A 263 16.93 -17.80 -40.92
N ALA A 264 15.96 -18.72 -41.06
CA ALA A 264 15.80 -19.56 -42.24
C ALA A 264 15.13 -18.85 -43.43
N GLY A 265 14.77 -17.57 -43.31
CA GLY A 265 14.05 -16.82 -44.35
C GLY A 265 12.54 -17.13 -44.47
N ASN A 266 11.99 -17.91 -43.53
CA ASN A 266 10.58 -18.27 -43.46
C ASN A 266 9.79 -17.21 -42.65
N TYR A 267 9.70 -16.02 -43.21
CA TYR A 267 9.16 -14.84 -42.52
C TYR A 267 7.68 -15.01 -42.13
N PRO A 268 7.34 -14.92 -40.83
CA PRO A 268 5.96 -14.89 -40.39
C PRO A 268 5.23 -13.66 -40.93
N GLU A 269 4.00 -13.86 -41.43
CA GLU A 269 3.15 -12.80 -41.99
C GLU A 269 1.73 -12.84 -41.41
N TRP A 270 1.16 -11.66 -41.15
CA TRP A 270 -0.25 -11.47 -40.79
C TRP A 270 -0.93 -10.45 -41.70
N LYS A 271 -2.19 -10.69 -42.05
CA LYS A 271 -3.05 -9.69 -42.68
C LYS A 271 -3.78 -8.88 -41.61
N LEU A 272 -3.76 -7.56 -41.72
CA LEU A 272 -4.56 -6.67 -40.90
C LEU A 272 -5.94 -6.50 -41.52
N PHE A 273 -6.96 -6.75 -40.71
CA PHE A 273 -8.34 -6.40 -40.97
C PHE A 273 -8.86 -5.44 -39.90
N ILE A 274 -9.88 -4.68 -40.25
CA ILE A 274 -10.62 -3.81 -39.34
C ILE A 274 -12.12 -4.09 -39.41
N GLN A 275 -12.82 -3.92 -38.30
CA GLN A 275 -14.26 -3.72 -38.27
C GLN A 275 -14.54 -2.25 -37.98
N ILE A 276 -15.55 -1.66 -38.62
CA ILE A 276 -15.89 -0.24 -38.48
C ILE A 276 -17.33 -0.08 -37.98
N MET A 277 -17.53 0.82 -37.03
CA MET A 277 -18.84 1.23 -36.54
C MET A 277 -18.94 2.75 -36.52
N ASP A 278 -20.08 3.29 -36.97
CA ASP A 278 -20.41 4.71 -36.75
C ASP A 278 -20.84 4.88 -35.28
N PRO A 279 -20.25 5.80 -34.49
CA PRO A 279 -20.68 6.04 -33.11
C PRO A 279 -22.19 6.27 -32.96
N ASP A 280 -22.84 6.88 -33.96
CA ASP A 280 -24.29 7.11 -33.97
C ASP A 280 -25.12 5.80 -34.04
N HIS A 281 -24.46 4.66 -34.26
CA HIS A 281 -25.08 3.34 -34.35
C HIS A 281 -24.86 2.50 -33.08
N GLU A 282 -24.15 2.99 -32.07
CA GLU A 282 -23.82 2.21 -30.87
C GLU A 282 -25.06 1.66 -30.17
N ASP A 283 -26.17 2.40 -30.25
CA ASP A 283 -27.42 2.01 -29.62
C ASP A 283 -28.19 0.88 -30.30
N ARG A 284 -27.78 0.49 -31.52
CA ARG A 284 -28.46 -0.57 -32.30
C ARG A 284 -28.13 -1.98 -31.85
N PHE A 285 -27.11 -2.14 -31.01
CA PHE A 285 -26.63 -3.44 -30.55
C PHE A 285 -27.16 -3.75 -29.15
N ASP A 286 -27.35 -5.03 -28.85
CA ASP A 286 -27.75 -5.52 -27.53
C ASP A 286 -26.55 -5.70 -26.58
N PHE A 287 -25.40 -5.16 -26.94
CA PHE A 287 -24.18 -5.07 -26.17
C PHE A 287 -23.58 -3.67 -26.36
N ASP A 288 -22.78 -3.22 -25.40
CA ASP A 288 -22.01 -1.97 -25.54
C ASP A 288 -20.80 -2.20 -26.47
N PRO A 289 -20.68 -1.48 -27.61
CA PRO A 289 -19.56 -1.65 -28.53
C PRO A 289 -18.17 -1.34 -27.95
N LEU A 290 -18.12 -0.59 -26.84
CA LEU A 290 -16.91 -0.19 -26.13
C LEU A 290 -16.59 -1.09 -24.93
N ASP A 291 -17.39 -2.14 -24.71
CA ASP A 291 -17.10 -3.20 -23.73
C ASP A 291 -16.09 -4.20 -24.32
N ASP A 292 -14.89 -4.23 -23.77
CA ASP A 292 -13.82 -5.14 -24.21
C ASP A 292 -14.04 -6.61 -23.79
N THR A 293 -15.12 -6.90 -23.07
CA THR A 293 -15.60 -8.28 -22.86
C THR A 293 -16.46 -8.78 -24.02
N LYS A 294 -16.61 -7.99 -25.10
CA LYS A 294 -17.43 -8.31 -26.28
C LYS A 294 -16.64 -8.34 -27.58
N THR A 295 -16.99 -9.29 -28.45
CA THR A 295 -16.62 -9.23 -29.87
C THR A 295 -17.68 -8.45 -30.65
N TRP A 296 -17.29 -7.90 -31.80
CA TRP A 296 -18.23 -7.41 -32.81
C TRP A 296 -18.51 -8.57 -33.78
N PRO A 297 -19.75 -9.08 -33.87
CA PRO A 297 -20.05 -10.23 -34.74
C PRO A 297 -19.72 -9.93 -36.22
N GLU A 298 -18.94 -10.79 -36.86
CA GLU A 298 -18.44 -10.57 -38.23
C GLU A 298 -19.56 -10.60 -39.29
N ASP A 299 -20.70 -11.22 -38.98
CA ASP A 299 -21.92 -11.22 -39.81
C ASP A 299 -22.68 -9.89 -39.76
N LEU A 300 -22.54 -9.13 -38.65
CA LEU A 300 -23.12 -7.79 -38.49
C LEU A 300 -22.16 -6.68 -38.93
N LEU A 301 -20.87 -6.84 -38.61
CA LEU A 301 -19.81 -5.89 -38.87
C LEU A 301 -18.65 -6.60 -39.57
N PRO A 302 -18.67 -6.71 -40.91
CA PRO A 302 -17.71 -7.54 -41.64
C PRO A 302 -16.28 -6.99 -41.57
N LEU A 303 -15.31 -7.91 -41.62
CA LEU A 303 -13.89 -7.59 -41.69
C LEU A 303 -13.54 -6.90 -43.01
N GLN A 304 -12.84 -5.78 -42.92
CA GLN A 304 -12.32 -5.01 -44.06
C GLN A 304 -10.79 -5.11 -44.09
N PRO A 305 -10.16 -5.51 -45.20
CA PRO A 305 -8.71 -5.62 -45.29
C PRO A 305 -8.03 -4.25 -45.27
N VAL A 306 -6.85 -4.16 -44.65
CA VAL A 306 -6.05 -2.92 -44.57
C VAL A 306 -4.64 -3.10 -45.14
N GLY A 307 -3.93 -4.12 -44.67
CA GLY A 307 -2.51 -4.28 -44.96
C GLY A 307 -1.95 -5.62 -44.52
N ARG A 308 -0.62 -5.77 -44.56
CA ARG A 308 0.09 -6.96 -44.13
C ARG A 308 1.30 -6.60 -43.27
N LEU A 309 1.55 -7.37 -42.22
CA LEU A 309 2.70 -7.30 -41.33
C LEU A 309 3.63 -8.46 -41.67
N VAL A 310 4.90 -8.18 -41.96
CA VAL A 310 5.93 -9.19 -42.23
C VAL A 310 7.09 -9.00 -41.25
N LEU A 311 7.44 -10.06 -40.52
CA LEU A 311 8.59 -10.07 -39.60
C LEU A 311 9.78 -10.74 -40.29
N ASN A 312 10.78 -9.94 -40.68
CA ASN A 312 11.87 -10.41 -41.53
C ASN A 312 13.26 -10.24 -40.94
N LYS A 313 13.36 -9.79 -39.67
CA LYS A 313 14.66 -9.61 -39.02
C LYS A 313 14.59 -9.91 -37.52
N ASN A 314 15.52 -10.76 -37.06
CA ASN A 314 15.74 -11.00 -35.63
C ASN A 314 16.32 -9.75 -34.94
N ILE A 315 16.02 -9.59 -33.66
CA ILE A 315 16.61 -8.53 -32.84
C ILE A 315 18.12 -8.75 -32.68
N ASP A 316 18.88 -7.66 -32.61
CA ASP A 316 20.34 -7.73 -32.56
C ASP A 316 20.83 -8.05 -31.12
N ASN A 317 20.09 -7.64 -30.09
CA ASN A 317 20.35 -7.97 -28.69
C ASN A 317 19.05 -8.12 -27.89
N PHE A 318 18.88 -9.25 -27.20
CA PHE A 318 17.66 -9.56 -26.46
C PHE A 318 17.37 -8.54 -25.34
N PHE A 319 18.36 -8.16 -24.54
CA PHE A 319 18.12 -7.21 -23.45
C PHE A 319 17.78 -5.82 -23.98
N ALA A 320 18.54 -5.30 -24.94
CA ALA A 320 18.38 -3.96 -25.48
C ALA A 320 17.10 -3.79 -26.33
N GLU A 321 16.65 -4.85 -27.01
CA GLU A 321 15.58 -4.74 -28.00
C GLU A 321 14.33 -5.57 -27.70
N ASN A 322 14.38 -6.51 -26.74
CA ASN A 322 13.20 -7.21 -26.22
C ASN A 322 12.89 -6.79 -24.77
N GLU A 323 13.87 -6.82 -23.87
CA GLU A 323 13.62 -6.53 -22.45
C GLU A 323 13.33 -5.04 -22.23
N GLN A 324 14.13 -4.16 -22.84
CA GLN A 324 13.98 -2.70 -22.74
C GLN A 324 12.91 -2.10 -23.65
N LEU A 325 12.26 -2.92 -24.49
CA LEU A 325 11.19 -2.47 -25.37
C LEU A 325 9.94 -2.05 -24.57
N ALA A 326 9.37 -0.91 -24.91
CA ALA A 326 8.22 -0.32 -24.23
C ALA A 326 7.11 -0.01 -25.24
N PHE A 327 5.91 -0.53 -24.97
CA PHE A 327 4.70 -0.24 -25.74
C PHE A 327 3.70 0.49 -24.86
N ASN A 328 3.03 1.53 -25.34
CA ASN A 328 1.95 2.18 -24.60
C ASN A 328 0.78 2.51 -25.54
N PRO A 329 -0.46 2.02 -25.29
CA PRO A 329 -1.64 2.40 -26.06
C PRO A 329 -1.91 3.91 -26.15
N ALA A 330 -1.35 4.73 -25.26
CA ALA A 330 -1.40 6.18 -25.34
C ALA A 330 -0.59 6.77 -26.50
N LEU A 331 0.40 6.05 -27.04
CA LEU A 331 1.18 6.50 -28.19
C LEU A 331 0.36 6.27 -29.47
N VAL A 332 -0.39 7.30 -29.84
CA VAL A 332 -1.17 7.38 -31.08
C VAL A 332 -0.60 8.43 -32.02
N VAL A 333 -1.00 8.35 -33.29
CA VAL A 333 -0.64 9.30 -34.36
C VAL A 333 -1.92 9.95 -34.90
N PRO A 334 -1.83 11.14 -35.53
CA PRO A 334 -3.00 11.78 -36.15
C PRO A 334 -3.80 10.78 -37.00
N GLY A 335 -5.13 10.79 -36.87
CA GLY A 335 -6.00 9.85 -37.57
C GLY A 335 -6.37 8.59 -36.80
N ILE A 336 -5.71 8.29 -35.68
CA ILE A 336 -6.05 7.19 -34.75
C ILE A 336 -6.13 7.75 -33.32
N TYR A 337 -7.22 7.49 -32.62
CA TYR A 337 -7.47 8.01 -31.27
C TYR A 337 -8.13 6.96 -30.37
N TYR A 338 -8.30 7.31 -29.11
CA TYR A 338 -8.94 6.47 -28.10
C TYR A 338 -10.46 6.47 -28.26
N SER A 339 -11.13 5.41 -27.80
CA SER A 339 -12.57 5.41 -27.53
C SER A 339 -12.83 5.65 -26.04
N ASN A 340 -14.09 5.58 -25.61
CA ASN A 340 -14.48 5.67 -24.20
C ASN A 340 -14.49 4.32 -23.46
N ASP A 341 -13.91 3.28 -24.05
CA ASP A 341 -13.65 2.01 -23.37
C ASP A 341 -12.89 2.24 -22.06
N LYS A 342 -13.49 1.88 -20.92
CA LYS A 342 -12.96 2.16 -19.58
C LYS A 342 -11.65 1.43 -19.31
N MET A 343 -11.49 0.23 -19.88
CA MET A 343 -10.26 -0.54 -19.78
C MET A 343 -9.15 0.15 -20.58
N LEU A 344 -9.44 0.57 -21.82
CA LEU A 344 -8.49 1.29 -22.67
C LEU A 344 -8.00 2.59 -22.00
N GLN A 345 -8.92 3.41 -21.47
CA GLN A 345 -8.62 4.71 -20.86
C GLN A 345 -7.58 4.62 -19.73
N THR A 346 -7.67 3.61 -18.88
CA THR A 346 -6.72 3.43 -17.77
C THR A 346 -5.37 2.88 -18.26
N ARG A 347 -5.38 2.04 -19.30
CA ARG A 347 -4.14 1.54 -19.93
C ARG A 347 -3.29 2.70 -20.49
N LEU A 348 -3.91 3.81 -20.93
CA LEU A 348 -3.17 4.98 -21.44
C LEU A 348 -2.15 5.52 -20.40
N PHE A 349 -2.53 5.51 -19.12
CA PHE A 349 -1.68 5.92 -18.00
C PHE A 349 -0.73 4.79 -17.56
N ALA A 350 -1.28 3.60 -17.29
CA ALA A 350 -0.59 2.53 -16.57
C ALA A 350 0.72 2.07 -17.25
N TYR A 351 0.75 2.02 -18.58
CA TYR A 351 1.94 1.59 -19.32
C TYR A 351 3.10 2.58 -19.18
N SER A 352 2.85 3.88 -19.35
CA SER A 352 3.91 4.88 -19.18
C SER A 352 4.41 4.95 -17.75
N ASP A 353 3.54 4.78 -16.75
CA ASP A 353 3.93 4.78 -15.34
C ASP A 353 4.87 3.62 -15.01
N THR A 354 4.47 2.38 -15.31
CA THR A 354 5.32 1.21 -15.05
C THR A 354 6.62 1.23 -15.86
N GLN A 355 6.63 1.86 -17.05
CA GLN A 355 7.85 2.02 -17.87
C GLN A 355 8.85 2.98 -17.24
N ARG A 356 8.38 4.10 -16.66
CA ARG A 356 9.26 5.04 -15.95
C ARG A 356 9.93 4.37 -14.75
N HIS A 357 9.21 3.51 -14.02
CA HIS A 357 9.78 2.71 -12.95
C HIS A 357 10.80 1.68 -13.47
N ARG A 358 10.40 0.89 -14.47
CA ARG A 358 11.17 -0.26 -14.96
C ARG A 358 12.44 0.10 -15.74
N LEU A 359 12.37 1.18 -16.54
CA LEU A 359 13.40 1.55 -17.51
C LEU A 359 13.99 2.95 -17.26
N GLY A 360 13.49 3.67 -16.26
CA GLY A 360 13.87 5.05 -15.97
C GLY A 360 13.05 6.09 -16.73
N PRO A 361 13.12 7.36 -16.32
CA PRO A 361 12.30 8.45 -16.89
C PRO A 361 12.60 8.71 -18.37
N ASN A 362 13.82 8.43 -18.82
CA ASN A 362 14.29 8.66 -20.19
C ASN A 362 14.14 7.44 -21.12
N TYR A 363 13.28 6.46 -20.79
CA TYR A 363 13.15 5.20 -21.55
C TYR A 363 12.82 5.37 -23.04
N LEU A 364 12.18 6.48 -23.44
CA LEU A 364 11.90 6.80 -24.84
C LEU A 364 13.15 7.21 -25.63
N GLN A 365 14.26 7.53 -24.97
CA GLN A 365 15.54 7.78 -25.64
C GLN A 365 16.20 6.47 -26.09
N LEU A 366 15.86 5.33 -25.46
CA LEU A 366 16.44 4.02 -25.79
C LEU A 366 16.23 3.72 -27.29
N PRO A 367 17.24 3.22 -28.01
CA PRO A 367 17.20 3.01 -29.46
C PRO A 367 15.93 2.34 -30.02
N VAL A 368 15.42 1.35 -29.30
CA VAL A 368 14.25 0.56 -29.69
C VAL A 368 12.91 1.27 -29.41
N ASN A 369 12.90 2.27 -28.52
CA ASN A 369 11.71 3.04 -28.16
C ASN A 369 11.66 4.40 -28.88
N ALA A 370 12.82 4.93 -29.25
CA ALA A 370 12.95 6.26 -29.85
C ALA A 370 12.22 6.35 -31.21
N PRO A 371 11.43 7.42 -31.44
CA PRO A 371 10.74 7.62 -32.71
C PRO A 371 11.74 7.77 -33.87
N LYS A 372 11.33 7.37 -35.07
CA LYS A 372 12.13 7.47 -36.30
C LYS A 372 11.68 8.66 -37.17
N CYS A 373 11.31 9.75 -36.50
CA CYS A 373 10.90 11.01 -37.10
C CYS A 373 11.55 12.19 -36.34
N ALA A 374 11.49 13.37 -36.94
CA ALA A 374 11.87 14.60 -36.25
C ALA A 374 10.97 14.78 -35.03
N HIS A 375 11.55 15.19 -33.90
CA HIS A 375 10.83 15.49 -32.67
C HIS A 375 11.56 16.60 -31.92
N HIS A 376 10.81 17.49 -31.29
CA HIS A 376 11.32 18.60 -30.48
C HIS A 376 10.41 18.76 -29.26
N ASN A 377 11.00 18.83 -28.06
CA ASN A 377 10.28 19.01 -26.81
C ASN A 377 11.17 19.64 -25.75
N ASN A 378 10.56 20.03 -24.64
CA ASN A 378 11.19 20.75 -23.54
C ASN A 378 11.41 19.86 -22.31
N HIS A 379 11.66 18.57 -22.50
CA HIS A 379 12.02 17.66 -21.40
C HIS A 379 13.55 17.64 -21.22
N TYR A 380 14.00 17.95 -20.01
CA TYR A 380 15.41 18.01 -19.61
C TYR A 380 15.71 17.02 -18.46
N ASP A 381 17.00 16.76 -18.25
CA ASP A 381 17.52 15.96 -17.15
C ASP A 381 17.00 14.51 -17.11
N GLY A 382 16.71 13.99 -15.91
CA GLY A 382 16.36 12.59 -15.68
C GLY A 382 17.57 11.66 -15.71
N SER A 383 17.49 10.55 -14.97
CA SER A 383 18.55 9.54 -14.93
C SER A 383 18.88 9.03 -16.34
N MET A 384 20.18 8.87 -16.62
CA MET A 384 20.69 8.37 -17.90
C MET A 384 20.19 9.16 -19.12
N ASN A 385 20.10 10.49 -19.02
CA ASN A 385 19.90 11.33 -20.20
C ASN A 385 21.18 11.35 -21.04
N PHE A 386 21.10 10.82 -22.27
CA PHE A 386 22.23 10.79 -23.20
C PHE A 386 21.97 11.59 -24.47
N MET A 387 20.89 12.39 -24.50
CA MET A 387 20.64 13.33 -25.57
C MET A 387 21.55 14.55 -25.39
N HIS A 388 22.31 14.89 -26.44
CA HIS A 388 23.00 16.17 -26.50
C HIS A 388 21.98 17.26 -26.85
N ARG A 389 21.94 18.29 -26.02
CA ARG A 389 21.09 19.47 -26.14
C ARG A 389 21.96 20.68 -25.82
N ASP A 390 22.15 21.56 -26.79
CA ASP A 390 22.90 22.81 -26.67
C ASP A 390 21.97 24.04 -26.69
N GLU A 391 20.66 23.82 -26.62
CA GLU A 391 19.67 24.89 -26.61
C GLU A 391 19.63 25.63 -25.26
N GLU A 392 19.62 26.96 -25.29
CA GLU A 392 19.50 27.81 -24.09
C GLU A 392 18.04 27.95 -23.58
N ILE A 393 17.06 27.55 -24.40
CA ILE A 393 15.63 27.75 -24.14
C ILE A 393 14.95 26.40 -23.89
N ASP A 394 14.50 26.19 -22.66
CA ASP A 394 13.81 24.99 -22.20
C ASP A 394 12.32 25.21 -21.90
N TYR A 395 11.73 26.33 -22.35
CA TYR A 395 10.32 26.67 -22.15
C TYR A 395 9.63 27.15 -23.45
N PHE A 396 8.30 27.04 -23.50
CA PHE A 396 7.48 27.50 -24.62
C PHE A 396 6.23 28.24 -24.09
N PRO A 397 5.80 29.37 -24.69
CA PRO A 397 6.41 30.03 -25.84
C PRO A 397 7.64 30.88 -25.45
N SER A 398 8.58 31.05 -26.39
CA SER A 398 9.74 31.93 -26.26
C SER A 398 9.87 32.82 -27.49
N ARG A 399 10.47 34.00 -27.34
CA ARG A 399 10.81 34.89 -28.46
C ARG A 399 12.19 34.61 -29.06
N PHE A 400 13.01 33.82 -28.36
CA PHE A 400 14.38 33.49 -28.76
C PHE A 400 14.47 32.13 -29.44
N ASP A 401 13.47 31.27 -29.23
CA ASP A 401 13.33 29.98 -29.91
C ASP A 401 12.20 30.07 -30.95
N PRO A 402 12.45 29.81 -32.25
CA PRO A 402 11.44 29.89 -33.31
C PRO A 402 10.46 28.70 -33.33
N VAL A 403 10.52 27.77 -32.38
CA VAL A 403 9.55 26.67 -32.27
C VAL A 403 8.12 27.20 -32.24
N ARG A 404 7.24 26.54 -33.00
CA ARG A 404 5.82 26.87 -33.16
C ARG A 404 4.94 25.65 -32.94
N HIS A 405 3.66 25.88 -32.62
CA HIS A 405 2.68 24.81 -32.64
C HIS A 405 2.60 24.15 -34.02
N ALA A 406 2.40 22.83 -34.04
CA ALA A 406 2.11 22.09 -35.26
C ALA A 406 0.75 22.50 -35.85
N GLU A 407 0.53 22.17 -37.12
CA GLU A 407 -0.79 22.31 -37.75
C GLU A 407 -1.82 21.48 -37.00
N THR A 408 -3.05 21.99 -36.91
CA THR A 408 -4.14 21.28 -36.24
C THR A 408 -4.60 20.11 -37.09
N PHE A 409 -4.58 18.91 -36.52
CA PHE A 409 -5.21 17.72 -37.09
C PHE A 409 -6.64 17.59 -36.56
N PRO A 410 -7.56 16.96 -37.33
CA PRO A 410 -8.85 16.58 -36.79
C PRO A 410 -8.68 15.70 -35.55
N ILE A 411 -9.36 16.08 -34.46
CA ILE A 411 -9.46 15.29 -33.22
C ILE A 411 -10.92 14.92 -32.96
N PRO A 412 -11.21 13.84 -32.22
CA PRO A 412 -12.57 13.56 -31.76
C PRO A 412 -13.14 14.77 -31.00
N SER A 413 -14.32 15.24 -31.41
CA SER A 413 -14.94 16.49 -30.91
C SER A 413 -16.26 16.26 -30.18
N ASN A 414 -16.52 15.01 -29.78
CA ASN A 414 -17.76 14.63 -29.10
C ASN A 414 -17.97 15.45 -27.82
N ILE A 415 -19.18 15.97 -27.65
CA ILE A 415 -19.60 16.65 -26.42
C ILE A 415 -20.22 15.59 -25.51
N PHE A 416 -19.68 15.45 -24.31
CA PHE A 416 -20.21 14.53 -23.31
C PHE A 416 -21.10 15.28 -22.31
N THR A 417 -22.31 14.78 -22.11
CA THR A 417 -23.25 15.26 -21.07
C THR A 417 -23.63 14.09 -20.16
N GLY A 418 -23.43 14.22 -18.85
CA GLY A 418 -23.72 13.15 -17.91
C GLY A 418 -23.48 13.53 -16.44
N LYS A 419 -23.83 12.62 -15.53
CA LYS A 419 -23.54 12.77 -14.09
C LYS A 419 -22.11 12.30 -13.79
N ARG A 420 -21.43 12.95 -12.85
CA ARG A 420 -20.13 12.50 -12.35
C ARG A 420 -20.32 11.36 -11.35
N GLU A 421 -20.18 10.13 -11.79
CA GLU A 421 -20.40 8.95 -10.96
C GLU A 421 -19.45 7.78 -11.31
N LYS A 422 -19.38 6.80 -10.41
CA LYS A 422 -18.76 5.50 -10.68
C LYS A 422 -19.89 4.50 -10.91
N CYS A 423 -20.03 4.02 -12.14
CA CYS A 423 -21.13 3.14 -12.55
C CYS A 423 -20.66 2.01 -13.48
N VAL A 424 -21.46 0.96 -13.57
CA VAL A 424 -21.35 -0.09 -14.59
C VAL A 424 -22.03 0.40 -15.88
N ILE A 425 -21.65 -0.16 -17.02
CA ILE A 425 -22.31 0.10 -18.31
C ILE A 425 -23.74 -0.49 -18.32
N GLU A 426 -24.64 0.07 -19.13
CA GLU A 426 -26.04 -0.38 -19.15
C GLU A 426 -26.24 -1.74 -19.87
N LYS A 427 -25.52 -1.97 -20.97
CA LYS A 427 -25.70 -3.14 -21.86
C LYS A 427 -24.65 -4.23 -21.60
N GLU A 428 -24.59 -4.73 -20.37
CA GLU A 428 -23.59 -5.71 -19.95
C GLU A 428 -23.62 -7.05 -20.72
N ASN A 429 -24.82 -7.60 -20.96
CA ASN A 429 -25.07 -8.82 -21.74
C ASN A 429 -24.00 -9.94 -21.57
N ASN A 430 -23.81 -10.41 -20.35
CA ASN A 430 -22.65 -11.26 -19.97
C ASN A 430 -22.69 -12.69 -20.54
N PHE A 431 -23.86 -13.20 -20.94
CA PHE A 431 -24.06 -14.64 -21.19
C PHE A 431 -24.30 -15.03 -22.65
N LYS A 432 -24.75 -14.09 -23.50
CA LYS A 432 -25.14 -14.38 -24.89
C LYS A 432 -23.96 -14.86 -25.75
N GLN A 433 -22.93 -14.03 -25.90
CA GLN A 433 -21.76 -14.36 -26.74
C GLN A 433 -20.98 -15.61 -26.27
N PRO A 434 -20.77 -15.87 -24.96
CA PRO A 434 -20.17 -17.12 -24.50
C PRO A 434 -20.96 -18.36 -24.95
N GLY A 435 -22.30 -18.29 -24.85
CA GLY A 435 -23.19 -19.36 -25.30
C GLY A 435 -23.16 -19.58 -26.80
N GLU A 436 -23.19 -18.48 -27.58
CA GLU A 436 -23.07 -18.53 -29.05
C GLU A 436 -21.74 -19.17 -29.47
N ARG A 437 -20.64 -18.79 -28.80
CA ARG A 437 -19.32 -19.39 -29.03
C ARG A 437 -19.31 -20.89 -28.73
N TYR A 438 -19.82 -21.32 -27.57
CA TYR A 438 -19.90 -22.74 -27.24
C TYR A 438 -20.69 -23.54 -28.29
N ARG A 439 -21.85 -23.02 -28.71
CA ARG A 439 -22.70 -23.65 -29.73
C ARG A 439 -22.08 -23.68 -31.12
N SER A 440 -21.14 -22.79 -31.42
CA SER A 440 -20.43 -22.76 -32.71
C SER A 440 -19.42 -23.89 -32.90
N TRP A 441 -19.02 -24.57 -31.83
CA TRP A 441 -17.99 -25.61 -31.87
C TRP A 441 -18.51 -26.98 -32.26
N ALA A 442 -17.65 -27.77 -32.90
CA ALA A 442 -17.88 -29.19 -33.12
C ALA A 442 -17.98 -29.95 -31.77
N PRO A 443 -18.72 -31.08 -31.71
CA PRO A 443 -18.96 -31.80 -30.46
C PRO A 443 -17.70 -32.24 -29.69
N ASP A 444 -16.64 -32.61 -30.39
CA ASP A 444 -15.37 -33.02 -29.77
C ASP A 444 -14.66 -31.85 -29.07
N ARG A 445 -14.72 -30.65 -29.66
CA ARG A 445 -14.19 -29.41 -29.06
C ARG A 445 -15.03 -28.97 -27.86
N GLN A 446 -16.36 -29.13 -27.93
CA GLN A 446 -17.25 -28.91 -26.79
C GLN A 446 -16.94 -29.86 -25.62
N GLU A 447 -16.62 -31.14 -25.90
CA GLU A 447 -16.26 -32.11 -24.86
C GLU A 447 -14.91 -31.78 -24.21
N ARG A 448 -13.89 -31.37 -24.99
CA ARG A 448 -12.60 -30.90 -24.42
C ARG A 448 -12.80 -29.68 -23.51
N PHE A 449 -13.62 -28.73 -23.95
CA PHE A 449 -13.98 -27.56 -23.15
C PHE A 449 -14.70 -27.95 -21.84
N LEU A 450 -15.65 -28.88 -21.91
CA LEU A 450 -16.32 -29.43 -20.73
C LEU A 450 -15.34 -30.10 -19.76
N HIS A 451 -14.43 -30.93 -20.28
CA HIS A 451 -13.44 -31.63 -19.48
C HIS A 451 -12.56 -30.66 -18.70
N ARG A 452 -12.03 -29.62 -19.38
CA ARG A 452 -11.22 -28.57 -18.72
C ARG A 452 -11.97 -27.88 -17.59
N TRP A 453 -13.25 -27.57 -17.80
CA TRP A 453 -14.11 -27.00 -16.76
C TRP A 453 -14.37 -27.95 -15.59
N VAL A 454 -14.61 -29.24 -15.87
CA VAL A 454 -14.74 -30.26 -14.83
C VAL A 454 -13.46 -30.37 -14.02
N ASP A 455 -12.29 -30.38 -14.67
CA ASP A 455 -11.00 -30.49 -13.99
C ASP A 455 -10.77 -29.33 -13.02
N VAL A 456 -10.91 -28.08 -13.51
CA VAL A 456 -10.66 -26.89 -12.66
C VAL A 456 -11.70 -26.74 -11.56
N LEU A 457 -12.96 -27.14 -11.78
CA LEU A 457 -14.00 -27.10 -10.76
C LEU A 457 -13.96 -28.29 -9.79
N SER A 458 -13.22 -29.35 -10.12
CA SER A 458 -12.99 -30.50 -9.23
C SER A 458 -11.86 -30.26 -8.24
N GLU A 459 -11.11 -29.16 -8.38
CA GLU A 459 -10.03 -28.82 -7.46
C GLU A 459 -10.55 -28.73 -6.00
N PRO A 460 -9.91 -29.40 -5.02
CA PRO A 460 -10.47 -29.54 -3.67
C PRO A 460 -10.81 -28.23 -2.95
N ARG A 461 -10.13 -27.14 -3.31
CA ARG A 461 -10.36 -25.80 -2.74
C ARG A 461 -11.51 -25.04 -3.40
N VAL A 462 -11.98 -25.45 -4.58
CA VAL A 462 -13.18 -24.88 -5.18
C VAL A 462 -14.37 -25.35 -4.36
N THR A 463 -14.96 -24.43 -3.59
CA THR A 463 -16.07 -24.74 -2.68
C THR A 463 -17.34 -25.15 -3.43
N HIS A 464 -18.31 -25.67 -2.70
CA HIS A 464 -19.61 -25.98 -3.27
C HIS A 464 -20.30 -24.75 -3.88
N GLU A 465 -20.15 -23.62 -3.21
CA GLU A 465 -20.67 -22.33 -3.67
C GLU A 465 -20.05 -21.91 -5.00
N ILE A 466 -18.71 -21.87 -5.08
CA ILE A 466 -18.00 -21.48 -6.31
C ILE A 466 -18.39 -22.41 -7.48
N ARG A 467 -18.44 -23.73 -7.24
CA ARG A 467 -18.92 -24.69 -8.26
C ARG A 467 -20.34 -24.36 -8.73
N SER A 468 -21.24 -24.05 -7.80
CA SER A 468 -22.63 -23.74 -8.10
C SER A 468 -22.78 -22.45 -8.92
N ILE A 469 -21.98 -21.41 -8.62
CA ILE A 469 -21.96 -20.15 -9.38
C ILE A 469 -21.49 -20.40 -10.82
N TRP A 470 -20.37 -21.11 -11.02
CA TRP A 470 -19.87 -21.39 -12.37
C TRP A 470 -20.82 -22.27 -13.18
N ILE A 471 -21.44 -23.27 -12.57
CA ILE A 471 -22.51 -24.06 -13.20
C ILE A 471 -23.69 -23.15 -13.58
N SER A 472 -24.05 -22.18 -12.74
CA SER A 472 -25.13 -21.22 -13.03
C SER A 472 -24.78 -20.30 -14.20
N TYR A 473 -23.60 -19.68 -14.22
CA TYR A 473 -23.15 -18.83 -15.33
C TYR A 473 -23.14 -19.59 -16.65
N TRP A 474 -22.61 -20.80 -16.64
CA TRP A 474 -22.61 -21.65 -17.82
C TRP A 474 -24.01 -22.11 -18.22
N SER A 475 -24.92 -22.34 -17.26
CA SER A 475 -26.33 -22.64 -17.54
C SER A 475 -27.08 -21.47 -18.16
N GLN A 476 -26.74 -20.24 -17.76
CA GLN A 476 -27.31 -19.00 -18.33
C GLN A 476 -26.79 -18.75 -19.76
N ALA A 477 -25.52 -19.07 -20.04
CA ALA A 477 -24.95 -19.00 -21.39
C ALA A 477 -25.46 -20.13 -22.31
N ASP A 478 -25.46 -21.37 -21.80
CA ASP A 478 -25.98 -22.55 -22.48
C ASP A 478 -26.47 -23.62 -21.49
N ARG A 479 -27.78 -23.85 -21.46
CA ARG A 479 -28.43 -24.77 -20.51
C ARG A 479 -27.88 -26.21 -20.60
N SER A 480 -27.57 -26.68 -21.80
CA SER A 480 -27.05 -28.04 -22.01
C SER A 480 -25.65 -28.18 -21.42
N PHE A 481 -24.78 -27.19 -21.65
CA PHE A 481 -23.44 -27.18 -21.08
C PHE A 481 -23.46 -27.22 -19.54
N GLY A 482 -24.25 -26.33 -18.92
CA GLY A 482 -24.37 -26.28 -17.46
C GLY A 482 -24.92 -27.58 -16.84
N GLN A 483 -25.87 -28.25 -17.49
CA GLN A 483 -26.39 -29.56 -17.06
C GLN A 483 -25.33 -30.67 -17.12
N LYS A 484 -24.54 -30.71 -18.19
CA LYS A 484 -23.43 -31.67 -18.34
C LYS A 484 -22.38 -31.45 -17.25
N LEU A 485 -22.03 -30.18 -16.99
CA LEU A 485 -21.06 -29.79 -15.96
C LEU A 485 -21.52 -30.22 -14.55
N ALA A 486 -22.76 -29.92 -14.19
CA ALA A 486 -23.34 -30.32 -12.90
C ALA A 486 -23.36 -31.84 -12.70
N SER A 487 -23.73 -32.59 -13.76
CA SER A 487 -23.84 -34.05 -13.71
C SER A 487 -22.48 -34.73 -13.47
N ARG A 488 -21.39 -34.17 -14.00
CA ARG A 488 -20.03 -34.72 -13.84
C ARG A 488 -19.45 -34.46 -12.43
N LEU A 489 -19.97 -33.48 -11.68
CA LEU A 489 -19.41 -33.01 -10.40
C LEU A 489 -20.12 -33.57 -9.13
N ASN A 490 -21.14 -34.45 -9.24
CA ASN A 490 -21.80 -35.17 -8.13
C ASN A 490 -22.13 -34.34 -6.87
N HIS A 491 -22.76 -33.17 -7.03
CA HIS A 491 -22.79 -32.13 -6.00
C HIS A 491 -23.96 -32.23 -4.97
N ARG A 492 -23.66 -32.45 -3.67
CA ARG A 492 -24.57 -32.24 -2.49
C ARG A 492 -23.76 -31.87 -1.19
N PRO A 493 -24.27 -31.12 -0.18
CA PRO A 493 -23.48 -30.55 0.95
C PRO A 493 -23.55 -31.28 2.34
N SER A 494 -22.51 -31.14 3.23
CA SER A 494 -22.48 -31.54 4.68
C SER A 494 -21.29 -30.96 5.52
N SER A 495 -21.37 -30.95 6.87
CA SER A 495 -20.55 -30.13 7.82
C SER A 495 -20.00 -30.86 9.09
N ALA A 496 -19.04 -31.81 9.04
CA ALA A 496 -18.73 -32.71 10.19
C ALA A 496 -17.25 -32.94 10.64
N PHE A 497 -16.31 -31.99 10.58
CA PHE A 497 -14.87 -32.31 10.72
C PHE A 497 -14.07 -31.61 11.84
N ASN A 498 -14.25 -32.01 13.11
CA ASN A 498 -13.25 -31.74 14.17
C ASN A 498 -12.59 -33.06 14.66
N SER A 499 -11.27 -33.04 14.91
CA SER A 499 -10.44 -34.22 15.23
C SER A 499 -9.84 -34.19 16.66
N PRO A 500 -9.69 -35.36 17.33
CA PRO A 500 -9.10 -35.47 18.68
C PRO A 500 -7.56 -35.68 18.73
N PHE A 501 -6.83 -35.66 17.60
CA PHE A 501 -5.37 -35.89 17.57
C PHE A 501 -4.55 -34.60 17.53
N TRP A 502 -3.27 -34.64 17.95
CA TRP A 502 -2.34 -33.53 17.74
C TRP A 502 -2.02 -33.44 16.24
N THR A 503 -2.11 -32.25 15.66
CA THR A 503 -1.92 -32.06 14.21
C THR A 503 -0.89 -30.98 13.89
N THR A 504 -0.37 -30.99 12.67
CA THR A 504 0.34 -29.86 12.07
C THR A 504 -0.62 -28.68 11.86
N ASN A 505 -0.11 -27.50 11.50
CA ASN A 505 -0.92 -26.33 11.16
C ASN A 505 -1.85 -26.56 9.94
N SER A 506 -1.61 -27.62 9.18
CA SER A 506 -2.46 -28.08 8.07
C SER A 506 -3.43 -29.20 8.45
N GLY A 507 -3.48 -29.61 9.72
CA GLY A 507 -4.42 -30.62 10.22
C GLY A 507 -3.94 -32.08 10.08
N ALA A 508 -2.70 -32.34 9.67
CA ALA A 508 -2.16 -33.70 9.56
C ALA A 508 -1.74 -34.23 10.95
N PRO A 509 -2.08 -35.47 11.35
CA PRO A 509 -1.71 -36.01 12.66
C PRO A 509 -0.19 -36.06 12.88
N VAL A 510 0.28 -35.57 14.03
CA VAL A 510 1.69 -35.56 14.44
C VAL A 510 1.93 -36.71 15.40
N TRP A 511 2.66 -37.72 14.93
CA TRP A 511 3.01 -38.90 15.71
C TRP A 511 4.08 -38.63 16.79
N ASN A 512 5.07 -37.75 16.54
CA ASN A 512 6.14 -37.44 17.49
C ASN A 512 6.56 -35.96 17.37
N ASN A 513 6.26 -35.15 18.39
CA ASN A 513 6.63 -33.73 18.46
C ASN A 513 7.93 -33.45 19.26
N ASN A 514 8.55 -34.50 19.80
CA ASN A 514 9.63 -34.41 20.77
C ASN A 514 11.02 -34.66 20.17
N SER A 515 11.11 -35.07 18.90
CA SER A 515 12.38 -35.38 18.24
C SER A 515 12.34 -34.98 16.77
N SER A 516 13.43 -34.39 16.28
CA SER A 516 13.63 -34.10 14.85
C SER A 516 13.95 -35.37 14.06
N LEU A 517 13.58 -35.40 12.78
CA LEU A 517 13.94 -36.44 11.81
C LEU A 517 15.45 -36.36 11.51
N THR A 518 16.16 -37.44 11.77
CA THR A 518 17.61 -37.58 11.57
C THR A 518 17.93 -38.87 10.82
N VAL A 519 19.11 -38.94 10.18
CA VAL A 519 19.63 -40.22 9.62
C VAL A 519 20.11 -41.12 10.75
N GLY A 520 19.20 -41.90 11.34
CA GLY A 520 19.49 -42.73 12.50
C GLY A 520 19.77 -41.92 13.79
N PRO A 521 20.08 -42.58 14.92
CA PRO A 521 20.17 -41.93 16.23
C PRO A 521 21.39 -40.99 16.42
N ARG A 522 22.33 -40.94 15.47
CA ARG A 522 23.52 -40.06 15.52
C ARG A 522 23.79 -39.27 14.23
N GLY A 523 22.85 -39.27 13.28
CA GLY A 523 23.00 -38.57 12.01
C GLY A 523 22.53 -37.10 12.05
N PRO A 524 22.81 -36.33 10.99
CA PRO A 524 22.35 -34.95 10.87
C PRO A 524 20.82 -34.88 10.76
N ILE A 525 20.25 -33.74 11.18
CA ILE A 525 18.84 -33.41 10.98
C ILE A 525 18.58 -33.24 9.48
N LEU A 526 17.50 -33.85 8.99
CA LEU A 526 17.12 -33.79 7.59
C LEU A 526 16.26 -32.55 7.33
N LEU A 527 16.59 -31.79 6.28
CA LEU A 527 15.83 -30.59 5.89
C LEU A 527 14.38 -30.92 5.47
N GLU A 528 14.08 -32.18 5.16
CA GLU A 528 12.73 -32.67 4.85
C GLU A 528 11.81 -32.82 6.08
N ASP A 529 12.31 -32.58 7.30
CA ASP A 529 11.48 -32.55 8.51
C ASP A 529 10.57 -31.32 8.54
N TYR A 530 9.50 -31.40 7.76
CA TYR A 530 8.53 -30.33 7.60
C TYR A 530 7.95 -29.86 8.95
N HIS A 531 7.72 -30.77 9.91
CA HIS A 531 7.16 -30.41 11.22
C HIS A 531 8.16 -29.63 12.07
N LEU A 532 9.45 -30.00 12.06
CA LEU A 532 10.52 -29.22 12.69
C LEU A 532 10.70 -27.85 12.03
N VAL A 533 10.76 -27.81 10.70
CA VAL A 533 10.96 -26.57 9.93
C VAL A 533 9.81 -25.60 10.17
N GLU A 534 8.55 -26.05 10.11
CA GLU A 534 7.39 -25.22 10.41
C GLU A 534 7.34 -24.76 11.86
N LYS A 535 7.68 -25.64 12.82
CA LYS A 535 7.71 -25.29 14.24
C LYS A 535 8.74 -24.21 14.54
N LEU A 536 9.95 -24.32 13.98
CA LEU A 536 11.01 -23.33 14.12
C LEU A 536 10.68 -22.05 13.35
N ALA A 537 10.20 -22.15 12.11
CA ALA A 537 9.83 -21.00 11.31
C ALA A 537 8.68 -20.19 11.92
N ASN A 538 7.70 -20.86 12.55
CA ASN A 538 6.61 -20.21 13.26
C ASN A 538 7.08 -19.60 14.58
N PHE A 539 7.97 -20.27 15.32
CA PHE A 539 8.63 -19.70 16.52
C PHE A 539 9.43 -18.43 16.18
N ASP A 540 10.21 -18.45 15.09
CA ASP A 540 10.99 -17.31 14.63
C ASP A 540 10.13 -16.09 14.24
N ARG A 541 8.82 -16.32 14.00
CA ARG A 541 7.86 -15.32 13.51
C ARG A 541 6.70 -15.06 14.49
N GLU A 542 6.74 -15.65 15.69
CA GLU A 542 5.65 -15.54 16.68
C GLU A 542 5.51 -14.12 17.24
N ARG A 543 6.59 -13.32 17.18
CA ARG A 543 6.66 -11.98 17.77
C ARG A 543 6.47 -10.92 16.68
N ILE A 544 5.54 -10.01 16.93
CA ILE A 544 5.42 -8.77 16.16
C ILE A 544 6.58 -7.82 16.48
N PRO A 545 6.95 -6.91 15.55
CA PRO A 545 7.93 -5.86 15.83
C PRO A 545 7.60 -5.08 17.13
N GLU A 546 8.62 -4.73 17.91
CA GLU A 546 8.44 -3.98 19.16
C GLU A 546 7.85 -2.57 18.88
N ARG A 547 7.13 -2.00 19.85
CA ARG A 547 6.64 -0.62 19.75
C ARG A 547 7.81 0.37 19.86
N VAL A 548 7.80 1.41 19.03
CA VAL A 548 8.81 2.49 19.08
C VAL A 548 8.79 3.22 20.42
N VAL A 549 7.60 3.45 21.00
CA VAL A 549 7.38 4.00 22.34
C VAL A 549 6.28 3.19 23.02
N HIS A 550 6.23 3.20 24.35
CA HIS A 550 5.27 2.41 25.13
C HIS A 550 5.41 0.90 25.00
N ALA A 551 6.63 0.38 24.75
CA ALA A 551 6.90 -1.04 24.61
C ALA A 551 6.55 -1.83 25.88
N ARG A 552 6.96 -1.34 27.06
CA ARG A 552 6.62 -1.90 28.36
C ARG A 552 5.23 -1.43 28.82
N GLY A 553 4.33 -2.37 29.10
CA GLY A 553 3.01 -2.03 29.65
C GLY A 553 2.15 -3.25 30.00
N ALA A 554 1.06 -3.00 30.72
CA ALA A 554 0.08 -3.97 31.17
C ALA A 554 -1.34 -3.50 30.88
N SER A 555 -2.25 -4.45 30.69
CA SER A 555 -3.64 -4.18 30.35
C SER A 555 -4.61 -4.89 31.29
N ALA A 556 -5.78 -4.30 31.50
CA ALA A 556 -6.89 -4.87 32.25
C ALA A 556 -8.24 -4.43 31.65
N LYS A 557 -9.28 -5.23 31.90
CA LYS A 557 -10.63 -5.05 31.38
C LYS A 557 -11.58 -4.60 32.49
N GLY A 558 -12.64 -3.90 32.11
CA GLY A 558 -13.59 -3.35 33.06
C GLY A 558 -14.77 -2.66 32.42
N PHE A 559 -15.34 -1.70 33.13
CA PHE A 559 -16.41 -0.85 32.63
C PHE A 559 -16.25 0.59 33.06
N PHE A 560 -16.78 1.50 32.25
CA PHE A 560 -17.03 2.88 32.61
C PHE A 560 -18.53 3.09 32.85
N GLU A 561 -18.89 3.74 33.94
CA GLU A 561 -20.27 4.06 34.31
C GLU A 561 -20.45 5.58 34.41
N VAL A 562 -21.42 6.11 33.67
CA VAL A 562 -21.83 7.52 33.78
C VAL A 562 -22.51 7.74 35.13
N THR A 563 -22.10 8.76 35.87
CA THR A 563 -22.69 9.10 37.18
C THR A 563 -23.38 10.46 37.17
N HIS A 564 -23.06 11.32 36.20
CA HIS A 564 -23.60 12.67 36.07
C HIS A 564 -24.07 12.94 34.64
N ASP A 565 -25.16 13.66 34.48
CA ASP A 565 -25.71 14.00 33.17
C ASP A 565 -24.94 15.16 32.52
N ILE A 566 -24.33 14.88 31.37
CA ILE A 566 -23.61 15.86 30.55
C ILE A 566 -24.15 15.94 29.11
N SER A 567 -25.38 15.49 28.89
CA SER A 567 -26.05 15.47 27.56
C SER A 567 -26.21 16.87 26.93
N HIS A 568 -26.14 17.92 27.75
CA HIS A 568 -26.11 19.31 27.28
C HIS A 568 -24.79 19.69 26.58
N LEU A 569 -23.69 18.94 26.80
CA LEU A 569 -22.37 19.19 26.21
C LEU A 569 -22.07 18.29 25.01
N THR A 570 -22.60 17.07 25.00
CA THR A 570 -22.28 16.05 23.98
C THR A 570 -23.50 15.21 23.61
N CYS A 571 -23.58 14.79 22.34
CA CYS A 571 -24.54 13.79 21.87
C CYS A 571 -23.99 12.34 21.87
N ALA A 572 -22.79 12.09 22.42
CA ALA A 572 -22.18 10.75 22.41
C ALA A 572 -23.01 9.71 23.19
N ASP A 573 -23.39 8.60 22.55
CA ASP A 573 -24.34 7.63 23.11
C ASP A 573 -23.89 7.02 24.44
N PHE A 574 -22.58 6.81 24.63
CA PHE A 574 -22.04 6.23 25.87
C PHE A 574 -22.13 7.17 27.09
N LEU A 575 -22.44 8.45 26.87
CA LEU A 575 -22.60 9.51 27.89
C LEU A 575 -24.07 9.95 28.07
N ARG A 576 -25.02 9.26 27.42
CA ARG A 576 -26.42 9.71 27.27
C ARG A 576 -27.22 9.89 28.57
N ALA A 577 -26.86 9.21 29.66
CA ALA A 577 -27.55 9.32 30.95
C ALA A 577 -26.73 8.69 32.09
N PRO A 578 -26.90 9.13 33.35
CA PRO A 578 -26.41 8.42 34.52
C PRO A 578 -26.86 6.96 34.58
N GLY A 579 -25.99 6.07 35.05
CA GLY A 579 -26.20 4.62 35.13
C GLY A 579 -25.80 3.86 33.86
N VAL A 580 -25.48 4.53 32.75
CA VAL A 580 -25.01 3.87 31.52
C VAL A 580 -23.63 3.28 31.76
N GLN A 581 -23.52 1.95 31.61
CA GLN A 581 -22.26 1.21 31.69
C GLN A 581 -21.75 0.84 30.30
N THR A 582 -20.46 1.12 30.04
CA THR A 582 -19.76 0.86 28.78
C THR A 582 -18.54 -0.02 29.06
N PRO A 583 -18.42 -1.21 28.42
CA PRO A 583 -17.22 -2.04 28.57
C PRO A 583 -15.97 -1.31 28.11
N VAL A 584 -14.85 -1.54 28.79
CA VAL A 584 -13.56 -0.93 28.43
C VAL A 584 -12.40 -1.92 28.54
N ILE A 585 -11.34 -1.64 27.79
CA ILE A 585 -10.00 -2.15 28.08
C ILE A 585 -9.05 -0.98 28.28
N VAL A 586 -8.18 -1.08 29.28
CA VAL A 586 -7.23 -0.04 29.65
C VAL A 586 -5.82 -0.61 29.57
N ARG A 587 -4.90 0.18 29.01
CA ARG A 587 -3.48 -0.13 29.01
C ARG A 587 -2.68 0.96 29.69
N PHE A 588 -1.82 0.52 30.60
CA PHE A 588 -0.80 1.32 31.26
C PHE A 588 0.58 1.00 30.71
N SER A 589 1.48 1.98 30.65
CA SER A 589 2.83 1.77 30.09
C SER A 589 3.84 2.79 30.57
N THR A 590 5.13 2.45 30.58
CA THR A 590 6.21 3.46 30.52
C THR A 590 6.36 3.92 29.07
N VAL A 591 7.02 5.05 28.78
CA VAL A 591 7.07 5.63 27.43
C VAL A 591 8.33 5.23 26.67
N ILE A 592 9.50 5.37 27.28
CA ILE A 592 10.76 5.45 26.52
C ILE A 592 11.46 4.10 26.36
N HIS A 593 11.43 3.30 27.41
CA HIS A 593 12.28 2.12 27.51
C HIS A 593 11.66 0.87 26.87
N GLU A 594 12.53 -0.07 26.50
CA GLU A 594 12.17 -1.33 25.84
C GLU A 594 11.30 -2.24 26.74
N ARG A 595 10.68 -3.28 26.16
CA ARG A 595 9.70 -4.17 26.81
C ARG A 595 10.20 -4.83 28.12
N GLY A 596 11.52 -4.99 28.27
CA GLY A 596 12.15 -5.58 29.45
C GLY A 596 12.47 -4.60 30.59
N SER A 597 12.24 -3.30 30.41
CA SER A 597 12.64 -2.27 31.36
C SER A 597 11.90 -2.31 32.71
N PRO A 598 12.53 -1.86 33.81
CA PRO A 598 11.86 -1.72 35.10
C PRO A 598 10.76 -0.66 35.10
N GLU A 599 9.60 -0.99 35.67
CA GLU A 599 8.46 -0.07 35.83
C GLU A 599 8.70 1.07 36.82
N THR A 600 9.80 1.00 37.59
CA THR A 600 10.24 2.03 38.55
C THR A 600 11.08 3.15 37.93
N LEU A 601 11.44 3.06 36.64
CA LEU A 601 12.18 4.13 35.97
C LEU A 601 11.35 5.42 35.91
N ARG A 602 11.97 6.57 36.17
CA ARG A 602 11.31 7.87 36.08
C ARG A 602 10.96 8.18 34.63
N ASP A 603 9.67 8.30 34.34
CA ASP A 603 9.12 8.37 32.97
C ASP A 603 7.66 8.88 33.06
N PRO A 604 7.04 9.47 32.02
CA PRO A 604 5.58 9.57 32.01
C PRO A 604 4.98 8.15 31.94
N ARG A 605 3.75 7.98 32.42
CA ARG A 605 3.02 6.72 32.27
C ARG A 605 1.89 6.90 31.27
N GLY A 606 1.89 6.11 30.20
CA GLY A 606 0.75 6.05 29.29
C GLY A 606 -0.48 5.53 30.02
N PHE A 607 -1.62 6.18 29.83
CA PHE A 607 -2.93 5.81 30.38
C PHE A 607 -3.93 5.88 29.22
N ALA A 608 -4.15 4.75 28.55
CA ALA A 608 -5.03 4.68 27.38
C ALA A 608 -6.26 3.82 27.67
N VAL A 609 -7.44 4.36 27.40
CA VAL A 609 -8.75 3.71 27.63
C VAL A 609 -9.46 3.57 26.29
N LYS A 610 -9.90 2.35 25.96
CA LYS A 610 -10.74 2.05 24.79
C LYS A 610 -12.14 1.71 25.30
N PHE A 611 -13.11 2.50 24.88
CA PHE A 611 -14.52 2.32 25.16
C PHE A 611 -15.17 1.56 24.02
N TYR A 612 -15.82 0.44 24.33
CA TYR A 612 -16.61 -0.32 23.37
C TYR A 612 -18.06 0.16 23.41
N THR A 613 -18.36 1.22 22.66
CA THR A 613 -19.68 1.87 22.67
C THR A 613 -20.66 1.20 21.70
N ARG A 614 -21.92 1.66 21.68
CA ARG A 614 -22.92 1.22 20.69
C ARG A 614 -22.73 1.84 19.31
N GLU A 615 -21.89 2.88 19.19
CA GLU A 615 -21.65 3.65 17.97
C GLU A 615 -20.23 3.43 17.40
N GLY A 616 -19.52 2.41 17.90
CA GLY A 616 -18.13 2.12 17.56
C GLY A 616 -17.22 2.21 18.77
N ASN A 617 -15.91 2.21 18.53
CA ASN A 617 -14.92 2.38 19.59
C ASN A 617 -14.60 3.87 19.78
N PHE A 618 -14.32 4.26 21.02
CA PHE A 618 -13.69 5.54 21.33
C PHE A 618 -12.40 5.28 22.10
N ASP A 619 -11.29 5.86 21.64
CA ASP A 619 -9.98 5.73 22.28
C ASP A 619 -9.58 7.05 22.96
N LEU A 620 -9.60 7.09 24.29
CA LEU A 620 -9.04 8.18 25.07
C LEU A 620 -7.58 7.86 25.40
N VAL A 621 -6.67 8.43 24.62
CA VAL A 621 -5.23 8.14 24.70
C VAL A 621 -4.48 9.22 25.45
N GLY A 622 -4.15 8.94 26.71
CA GLY A 622 -3.57 9.89 27.64
C GLY A 622 -2.28 9.44 28.30
N ASN A 623 -1.84 10.25 29.26
CA ASN A 623 -0.76 9.96 30.19
C ASN A 623 -1.28 10.12 31.63
N ASN A 624 -0.48 9.76 32.62
CA ASN A 624 -0.73 10.12 34.01
C ASN A 624 -0.64 11.64 34.27
N PHE A 625 0.04 12.37 33.39
CA PHE A 625 0.16 13.82 33.45
C PHE A 625 -0.84 14.52 32.51
N PRO A 626 -1.40 15.68 32.91
CA PRO A 626 -2.36 16.43 32.11
C PRO A 626 -1.75 17.27 30.98
N ILE A 627 -0.44 17.16 30.77
CA ILE A 627 0.31 17.98 29.80
C ILE A 627 1.38 17.16 29.07
N PHE A 628 1.99 17.77 28.05
CA PHE A 628 3.05 17.20 27.24
C PHE A 628 4.32 18.08 27.17
N PHE A 629 5.41 17.51 26.67
CA PHE A 629 6.70 18.21 26.55
C PHE A 629 6.76 19.24 25.42
N VAL A 630 6.09 18.97 24.30
CA VAL A 630 6.15 19.78 23.08
C VAL A 630 4.74 20.11 22.61
N ARG A 631 4.56 21.32 22.09
CA ARG A 631 3.26 21.80 21.59
C ARG A 631 2.97 21.42 20.14
N ASP A 632 3.98 21.05 19.37
CA ASP A 632 3.87 20.72 17.95
C ASP A 632 4.41 19.30 17.68
N GLY A 633 3.63 18.49 16.98
CA GLY A 633 3.98 17.11 16.67
C GLY A 633 5.20 16.95 15.77
N MET A 634 5.59 17.99 15.02
CA MET A 634 6.80 17.99 14.19
C MET A 634 8.07 17.66 15.00
N LYS A 635 8.14 18.12 16.25
CA LYS A 635 9.29 17.91 17.15
C LYS A 635 9.33 16.54 17.81
N PHE A 636 8.26 15.74 17.67
CA PHE A 636 8.10 14.49 18.41
C PHE A 636 9.21 13.45 18.12
N PRO A 637 9.65 13.22 16.86
CA PRO A 637 10.74 12.28 16.59
C PRO A 637 12.05 12.69 17.27
N ASP A 638 12.43 13.96 17.18
CA ASP A 638 13.66 14.48 17.80
C ASP A 638 13.61 14.40 19.32
N MET A 639 12.46 14.72 19.91
CA MET A 639 12.21 14.54 21.34
C MET A 639 12.40 13.08 21.77
N VAL A 640 11.79 12.13 21.05
CA VAL A 640 11.94 10.69 21.38
C VAL A 640 13.38 10.24 21.19
N HIS A 641 14.08 10.70 20.14
CA HIS A 641 15.50 10.40 19.94
C HIS A 641 16.37 10.93 21.09
N ALA A 642 16.10 12.13 21.60
CA ALA A 642 16.81 12.71 22.74
C ALA A 642 16.56 11.94 24.04
N LEU A 643 15.32 11.48 24.26
CA LEU A 643 14.91 10.71 25.44
C LEU A 643 15.41 9.25 25.42
N LYS A 644 15.53 8.62 24.25
CA LYS A 644 15.99 7.22 24.12
C LYS A 644 17.49 7.05 24.41
N PRO A 645 17.97 5.81 24.65
CA PRO A 645 19.39 5.55 24.82
C PRO A 645 20.26 6.11 23.67
N ASN A 646 21.44 6.63 24.01
CA ASN A 646 22.37 7.23 23.06
C ASN A 646 22.76 6.20 21.98
N PRO A 647 22.67 6.51 20.68
CA PRO A 647 22.98 5.55 19.61
C PRO A 647 24.43 5.03 19.64
N LYS A 648 25.36 5.76 20.30
CA LYS A 648 26.77 5.35 20.44
C LYS A 648 27.00 4.40 21.61
N SER A 649 26.41 4.64 22.77
CA SER A 649 26.68 3.89 24.00
C SER A 649 25.53 2.97 24.42
N HIS A 650 24.35 3.16 23.83
CA HIS A 650 23.09 2.52 24.21
C HIS A 650 22.71 2.73 25.68
N ILE A 651 23.15 3.85 26.26
CA ILE A 651 22.83 4.28 27.63
C ILE A 651 21.93 5.52 27.54
N GLN A 652 20.86 5.58 28.34
CA GLN A 652 20.08 6.81 28.50
C GLN A 652 20.89 7.79 29.35
N GLU A 653 21.10 9.01 28.85
CA GLU A 653 21.93 10.03 29.49
C GLU A 653 21.14 11.35 29.55
N ASN A 654 21.09 12.04 30.70
CA ASN A 654 20.25 13.23 30.82
C ASN A 654 20.81 14.42 30.02
N TRP A 655 22.12 14.49 29.75
CA TRP A 655 22.68 15.60 28.97
C TRP A 655 22.01 15.75 27.59
N ARG A 656 21.58 14.66 26.95
CA ARG A 656 20.87 14.70 25.65
C ARG A 656 19.47 15.25 25.78
N ILE A 657 18.79 14.88 26.87
CA ILE A 657 17.45 15.35 27.22
C ILE A 657 17.51 16.85 27.48
N LEU A 658 18.45 17.28 28.32
CA LEU A 658 18.64 18.68 28.70
C LEU A 658 19.13 19.55 27.56
N ASP A 659 19.96 19.02 26.66
CA ASP A 659 20.40 19.71 25.44
C ASP A 659 19.22 20.03 24.53
N PHE A 660 18.46 19.01 24.11
CA PHE A 660 17.29 19.19 23.24
C PHE A 660 16.27 20.17 23.82
N PHE A 661 15.90 19.97 25.10
CA PHE A 661 14.89 20.81 25.74
C PHE A 661 15.40 22.20 26.15
N SER A 662 16.71 22.46 26.10
CA SER A 662 17.23 23.83 26.25
C SER A 662 16.77 24.75 25.12
N HIS A 663 16.41 24.21 23.95
CA HIS A 663 15.83 24.97 22.83
C HIS A 663 14.30 25.15 22.92
N HIS A 664 13.65 24.53 23.90
CA HIS A 664 12.20 24.39 23.96
C HIS A 664 11.66 24.75 25.36
N PRO A 665 11.58 26.05 25.69
CA PRO A 665 11.13 26.52 27.00
C PRO A 665 9.71 26.04 27.36
N GLU A 666 8.88 25.68 26.37
CA GLU A 666 7.55 25.12 26.59
C GLU A 666 7.55 23.81 27.40
N SER A 667 8.66 23.08 27.39
CA SER A 667 8.81 21.80 28.10
C SER A 667 8.91 21.94 29.62
N LEU A 668 9.20 23.15 30.12
CA LEU A 668 9.49 23.40 31.54
C LEU A 668 8.34 22.93 32.45
N HIS A 669 7.10 23.11 32.00
CA HIS A 669 5.93 22.69 32.77
C HIS A 669 5.88 21.17 32.95
N MET A 670 6.16 20.41 31.89
CA MET A 670 6.21 18.95 31.93
C MET A 670 7.30 18.44 32.88
N PHE A 671 8.45 19.10 32.94
CA PHE A 671 9.49 18.74 33.92
C PHE A 671 9.06 18.95 35.36
N THR A 672 8.14 19.88 35.65
CA THR A 672 7.56 19.95 36.99
C THR A 672 6.84 18.66 37.37
N PHE A 673 6.24 17.93 36.42
CA PHE A 673 5.57 16.65 36.69
C PHE A 673 6.56 15.47 36.68
N LEU A 674 7.47 15.45 35.71
CA LEU A 674 8.41 14.33 35.56
C LEU A 674 9.41 14.24 36.72
N LEU A 675 9.98 15.37 37.17
CA LEU A 675 10.96 15.42 38.26
C LEU A 675 10.31 15.61 39.65
N ASP A 676 8.99 15.56 39.70
CA ASP A 676 8.23 15.47 40.94
C ASP A 676 8.04 14.01 41.37
N ASP A 677 7.53 13.76 42.57
CA ASP A 677 7.29 12.41 43.09
C ASP A 677 6.37 11.62 42.14
N LEU A 678 5.44 12.30 41.46
CA LEU A 678 4.54 11.75 40.43
C LEU A 678 5.25 11.07 39.24
N GLY A 679 6.54 11.37 39.00
CA GLY A 679 7.34 10.75 37.95
C GLY A 679 7.67 9.27 38.17
N VAL A 680 7.44 8.75 39.39
CA VAL A 680 7.54 7.33 39.70
C VAL A 680 6.32 6.90 40.53
N PRO A 681 5.19 6.58 39.88
CA PRO A 681 4.03 6.03 40.58
C PRO A 681 4.37 4.73 41.33
N GLN A 682 3.71 4.49 42.45
CA GLN A 682 3.88 3.24 43.23
C GLN A 682 3.39 2.00 42.46
N ASP A 683 2.29 2.15 41.74
CA ASP A 683 1.69 1.15 40.87
C ASP A 683 0.69 1.87 39.94
N TYR A 684 0.00 1.12 39.09
CA TYR A 684 -0.93 1.71 38.13
C TYR A 684 -2.24 2.19 38.77
N ARG A 685 -2.70 1.62 39.89
CA ARG A 685 -4.00 1.98 40.48
C ARG A 685 -3.94 3.25 41.32
N HIS A 686 -2.77 3.63 41.81
CA HIS A 686 -2.55 4.86 42.58
C HIS A 686 -2.00 6.03 41.75
N MET A 687 -2.22 6.05 40.43
CA MET A 687 -1.88 7.20 39.59
C MET A 687 -3.12 7.84 38.97
N GLU A 688 -3.01 9.14 38.70
CA GLU A 688 -3.97 9.85 37.87
C GLU A 688 -3.83 9.45 36.39
N GLY A 689 -4.84 9.80 35.61
CA GLY A 689 -4.81 9.73 34.14
C GLY A 689 -5.34 11.03 33.57
N SER A 690 -4.95 11.39 32.36
CA SER A 690 -5.41 12.61 31.70
C SER A 690 -5.35 12.49 30.18
N GLY A 691 -6.40 12.95 29.51
CA GLY A 691 -6.36 13.21 28.08
C GLY A 691 -5.45 14.40 27.82
N VAL A 692 -4.25 14.14 27.29
CA VAL A 692 -3.19 15.15 27.09
C VAL A 692 -3.63 16.26 26.11
N ASN A 693 -4.46 15.91 25.13
CA ASN A 693 -4.97 16.82 24.11
C ASN A 693 -6.32 17.42 24.50
N THR A 694 -6.59 18.61 23.98
CA THR A 694 -7.93 19.20 23.99
C THR A 694 -8.77 18.58 22.89
N TYR A 695 -9.95 18.07 23.23
CA TYR A 695 -10.95 17.58 22.25
C TYR A 695 -12.10 18.57 22.15
N THR A 696 -13.06 18.30 21.27
CA THR A 696 -14.30 19.06 21.13
C THR A 696 -15.50 18.16 21.42
N LEU A 697 -16.34 18.51 22.39
CA LEU A 697 -17.67 17.91 22.56
C LEU A 697 -18.71 18.69 21.73
N ILE A 698 -19.66 17.97 21.14
CA ILE A 698 -20.77 18.59 20.39
C ILE A 698 -22.10 18.12 20.93
N SER A 699 -22.90 19.07 21.41
CA SER A 699 -24.25 18.82 21.89
C SER A 699 -25.20 18.43 20.76
N LYS A 700 -26.36 17.86 21.10
CA LYS A 700 -27.41 17.54 20.10
C LYS A 700 -27.90 18.76 19.30
N ALA A 701 -27.77 19.96 19.85
CA ALA A 701 -28.09 21.23 19.19
C ALA A 701 -26.98 21.74 18.25
N GLY A 702 -25.85 21.04 18.16
CA GLY A 702 -24.69 21.44 17.34
C GLY A 702 -23.76 22.45 18.01
N LYS A 703 -23.97 22.81 19.28
CA LYS A 703 -23.04 23.66 20.03
C LYS A 703 -21.77 22.89 20.38
N ALA A 704 -20.62 23.45 20.01
CA ALA A 704 -19.29 22.91 20.31
C ALA A 704 -18.74 23.43 21.64
N HIS A 705 -17.99 22.57 22.35
CA HIS A 705 -17.28 22.89 23.58
C HIS A 705 -15.89 22.24 23.55
N TYR A 706 -14.83 23.00 23.76
CA TYR A 706 -13.52 22.38 24.01
C TYR A 706 -13.56 21.63 25.34
N VAL A 707 -12.88 20.48 25.42
CA VAL A 707 -12.87 19.59 26.59
C VAL A 707 -11.49 19.02 26.89
N LYS A 708 -11.16 18.92 28.18
CA LYS A 708 -10.07 18.08 28.70
C LYS A 708 -10.63 17.03 29.66
N PHE A 709 -10.05 15.82 29.64
CA PHE A 709 -10.48 14.67 30.42
C PHE A 709 -9.49 14.32 31.53
N HIS A 710 -9.97 14.07 32.74
CA HIS A 710 -9.14 13.81 33.92
C HIS A 710 -9.65 12.59 34.70
N TRP A 711 -8.77 11.62 34.94
CA TRP A 711 -9.02 10.45 35.76
C TRP A 711 -8.38 10.62 37.14
N LYS A 712 -9.20 10.54 38.19
CA LYS A 712 -8.74 10.64 39.59
C LYS A 712 -8.92 9.29 40.29
N PRO A 713 -7.85 8.66 40.82
CA PRO A 713 -7.95 7.37 41.49
C PRO A 713 -8.72 7.52 42.80
N THR A 714 -9.64 6.59 43.07
CA THR A 714 -10.43 6.60 44.31
C THR A 714 -9.62 6.21 45.54
N CYS A 715 -8.54 5.44 45.36
CA CYS A 715 -7.61 5.05 46.42
C CYS A 715 -6.51 6.10 46.71
N GLY A 716 -6.59 7.27 46.06
CA GLY A 716 -5.60 8.33 46.18
C GLY A 716 -4.31 8.08 45.39
N VAL A 717 -3.50 9.13 45.25
CA VAL A 717 -2.24 9.09 44.51
C VAL A 717 -1.09 8.64 45.42
N LYS A 718 -0.28 7.69 44.96
CA LYS A 718 0.92 7.21 45.68
C LYS A 718 2.10 7.04 44.72
N CYS A 719 3.29 7.36 45.23
CA CYS A 719 4.53 7.40 44.45
C CYS A 719 5.67 6.76 45.25
N LEU A 720 6.70 6.29 44.56
CA LEU A 720 7.95 5.85 45.17
C LEU A 720 8.93 7.01 45.21
N LEU A 721 9.63 7.15 46.33
CA LEU A 721 10.85 7.96 46.39
C LEU A 721 12.04 7.19 45.82
N GLU A 722 13.14 7.88 45.56
CA GLU A 722 14.34 7.34 44.88
C GLU A 722 14.83 6.00 45.48
N ASP A 723 15.04 5.95 46.80
CA ASP A 723 15.53 4.75 47.49
C ASP A 723 14.53 3.60 47.43
N GLU A 724 13.22 3.90 47.44
CA GLU A 724 12.16 2.90 47.33
C GLU A 724 12.09 2.36 45.91
N ALA A 725 12.19 3.22 44.89
CA ALA A 725 12.20 2.85 43.48
C ALA A 725 13.37 1.91 43.15
N ILE A 726 14.54 2.14 43.73
CA ILE A 726 15.72 1.25 43.61
C ILE A 726 15.44 -0.11 44.27
N LYS A 727 14.95 -0.12 45.52
CA LYS A 727 14.65 -1.36 46.24
C LYS A 727 13.57 -2.19 45.55
N VAL A 728 12.45 -1.56 45.18
CA VAL A 728 11.32 -2.21 44.51
C VAL A 728 11.73 -2.69 43.11
N GLY A 729 12.40 -1.84 42.32
CA GLY A 729 12.85 -2.19 40.98
C GLY A 729 13.88 -3.32 40.95
N GLY A 730 14.80 -3.35 41.92
CA GLY A 730 15.78 -4.41 42.09
C GLY A 730 15.18 -5.75 42.54
N ALA A 731 14.09 -5.71 43.32
CA ALA A 731 13.39 -6.92 43.77
C ALA A 731 12.41 -7.45 42.71
N ASN A 732 11.65 -6.56 42.06
CA ASN A 732 10.66 -6.89 41.04
C ASN A 732 10.50 -5.75 40.03
N HIS A 733 11.17 -5.88 38.88
CA HIS A 733 11.07 -4.91 37.79
C HIS A 733 9.67 -4.84 37.14
N SER A 734 8.74 -5.75 37.48
CA SER A 734 7.35 -5.84 37.02
C SER A 734 6.31 -5.57 38.13
N HIS A 735 6.69 -4.83 39.18
CA HIS A 735 5.86 -4.64 40.37
C HIS A 735 4.46 -4.04 40.11
N ALA A 736 4.33 -3.05 39.21
CA ALA A 736 3.07 -2.38 38.95
C ALA A 736 2.12 -3.26 38.13
N THR A 737 2.68 -4.01 37.17
CA THR A 737 1.94 -5.07 36.44
C THR A 737 1.45 -6.15 37.39
N LYS A 738 2.30 -6.59 38.33
CA LYS A 738 1.94 -7.61 39.33
C LYS A 738 0.84 -7.10 40.27
N ASP A 739 0.96 -5.89 40.80
CA ASP A 739 -0.05 -5.28 41.69
C ASP A 739 -1.41 -5.17 41.00
N LEU A 740 -1.45 -4.70 39.74
CA LEU A 740 -2.68 -4.63 38.96
C LEU A 740 -3.35 -6.01 38.82
N TYR A 741 -2.56 -7.02 38.43
CA TYR A 741 -3.06 -8.38 38.25
C TYR A 741 -3.58 -8.99 39.55
N ASP A 742 -2.77 -8.94 40.62
CA ASP A 742 -3.10 -9.52 41.91
C ASP A 742 -4.30 -8.83 42.56
N SER A 743 -4.38 -7.49 42.46
CA SER A 743 -5.50 -6.72 43.02
C SER A 743 -6.82 -7.12 42.39
N ILE A 744 -6.86 -7.25 41.05
CA ILE A 744 -8.06 -7.70 40.34
C ILE A 744 -8.39 -9.15 40.68
N ALA A 745 -7.39 -10.04 40.74
CA ALA A 745 -7.58 -11.45 41.09
C ALA A 745 -8.12 -11.63 42.52
N ALA A 746 -7.74 -10.74 43.45
CA ALA A 746 -8.21 -10.71 44.82
C ALA A 746 -9.57 -10.02 45.01
N GLY A 747 -10.19 -9.49 43.95
CA GLY A 747 -11.45 -8.74 44.03
C GLY A 747 -11.30 -7.28 44.50
N ASN A 748 -10.08 -6.78 44.65
CA ASN A 748 -9.76 -5.39 45.01
C ASN A 748 -9.67 -4.54 43.74
N TYR A 749 -10.82 -4.31 43.10
CA TYR A 749 -10.88 -3.67 41.78
C TYR A 749 -10.38 -2.21 41.81
N PRO A 750 -9.37 -1.84 40.98
CA PRO A 750 -8.97 -0.46 40.79
C PRO A 750 -10.12 0.41 40.23
N GLU A 751 -10.33 1.58 40.81
CA GLU A 751 -11.39 2.52 40.41
C GLU A 751 -10.89 3.97 40.29
N TRP A 752 -11.31 4.65 39.21
CA TRP A 752 -11.08 6.08 38.96
C TRP A 752 -12.38 6.82 38.69
N LYS A 753 -12.46 8.09 39.08
CA LYS A 753 -13.52 9.02 38.67
C LYS A 753 -13.07 9.81 37.43
N LEU A 754 -13.93 9.90 36.42
CA LEU A 754 -13.75 10.78 35.28
C LEU A 754 -14.32 12.16 35.61
N PHE A 755 -13.50 13.18 35.38
CA PHE A 755 -13.87 14.58 35.36
C PHE A 755 -13.56 15.19 34.00
N ILE A 756 -14.28 16.25 33.66
CA ILE A 756 -14.00 17.09 32.50
C ILE A 756 -13.85 18.56 32.91
N GLN A 757 -13.07 19.31 32.14
CA GLN A 757 -13.15 20.76 32.09
C GLN A 757 -13.65 21.16 30.70
N THR A 758 -14.40 22.25 30.59
CA THR A 758 -14.93 22.72 29.30
C THR A 758 -14.72 24.21 29.09
N ILE A 759 -14.48 24.60 27.83
CA ILE A 759 -14.37 26.00 27.38
C ILE A 759 -15.29 26.17 26.17
N ASP A 760 -16.02 27.29 26.12
CA ASP A 760 -16.74 27.70 24.92
C ASP A 760 -15.71 28.23 23.90
N PRO A 761 -15.64 27.74 22.65
CA PRO A 761 -14.63 28.19 21.68
C PRO A 761 -14.55 29.72 21.51
N ASP A 762 -15.67 30.44 21.64
CA ASP A 762 -15.71 31.91 21.59
C ASP A 762 -14.97 32.59 22.76
N GLN A 763 -14.57 31.82 23.77
CA GLN A 763 -13.85 32.27 24.96
C GLN A 763 -12.37 31.90 24.94
N GLU A 764 -11.88 31.25 23.90
CA GLU A 764 -10.48 30.82 23.76
C GLU A 764 -9.51 31.98 24.04
N ASP A 765 -9.86 33.18 23.56
CA ASP A 765 -8.99 34.34 23.67
C ASP A 765 -8.94 35.01 25.04
N ARG A 766 -9.77 34.59 25.99
CA ARG A 766 -9.86 35.20 27.33
C ARG A 766 -8.69 34.86 28.25
N PHE A 767 -7.91 33.85 27.91
CA PHE A 767 -6.81 33.36 28.73
C PHE A 767 -5.47 33.95 28.29
N ASP A 768 -4.52 34.04 29.22
CA ASP A 768 -3.13 34.45 28.95
C ASP A 768 -2.25 33.29 28.41
N PHE A 769 -2.89 32.20 28.02
CA PHE A 769 -2.32 31.03 27.36
C PHE A 769 -3.31 30.52 26.31
N ASP A 770 -2.83 29.75 25.34
CA ASP A 770 -3.66 29.07 24.35
C ASP A 770 -4.29 27.78 24.94
N PRO A 771 -5.62 27.65 25.01
CA PRO A 771 -6.29 26.46 25.55
C PRO A 771 -6.02 25.15 24.78
N LEU A 772 -5.58 25.23 23.52
CA LEU A 772 -5.20 24.10 22.68
C LEU A 772 -3.72 23.72 22.82
N ASP A 773 -2.91 24.51 23.56
CA ASP A 773 -1.54 24.16 23.90
C ASP A 773 -1.49 23.06 24.96
N VAL A 774 -1.09 21.86 24.52
CA VAL A 774 -0.89 20.66 25.37
C VAL A 774 0.18 20.80 26.44
N THR A 775 1.01 21.85 26.41
CA THR A 775 1.98 22.15 27.46
C THR A 775 1.34 22.87 28.66
N LYS A 776 0.04 23.21 28.58
CA LYS A 776 -0.70 23.98 29.59
C LYS A 776 -1.76 23.16 30.29
N THR A 777 -1.92 23.37 31.60
CA THR A 777 -3.12 22.94 32.33
C THR A 777 -4.21 24.01 32.22
N TRP A 778 -5.47 23.61 32.37
CA TRP A 778 -6.57 24.56 32.58
C TRP A 778 -6.73 24.74 34.10
N PRO A 779 -6.54 25.96 34.65
CA PRO A 779 -6.58 26.16 36.11
C PRO A 779 -7.93 25.76 36.71
N GLU A 780 -7.92 24.87 37.70
CA GLU A 780 -9.15 24.30 38.30
C GLU A 780 -9.97 25.35 39.08
N ASP A 781 -9.35 26.45 39.51
CA ASP A 781 -10.01 27.59 40.17
C ASP A 781 -10.78 28.49 39.19
N ILE A 782 -10.41 28.46 37.90
CA ILE A 782 -11.08 29.22 36.83
C ILE A 782 -12.05 28.32 36.05
N LEU A 783 -11.62 27.10 35.74
CA LEU A 783 -12.34 26.10 34.97
C LEU A 783 -12.48 24.84 35.84
N PRO A 784 -13.49 24.75 36.72
CA PRO A 784 -13.58 23.67 37.70
C PRO A 784 -13.80 22.30 37.05
N LEU A 785 -13.28 21.26 37.71
CA LEU A 785 -13.53 19.87 37.34
C LEU A 785 -15.01 19.50 37.51
N GLN A 786 -15.62 19.01 36.44
CA GLN A 786 -17.01 18.58 36.39
C GLN A 786 -17.05 17.04 36.40
N PRO A 787 -17.72 16.39 37.36
CA PRO A 787 -17.78 14.94 37.40
C PRO A 787 -18.60 14.39 36.23
N VAL A 788 -18.18 13.24 35.68
CA VAL A 788 -18.86 12.58 34.55
C VAL A 788 -19.24 11.14 34.90
N GLY A 789 -18.28 10.35 35.40
CA GLY A 789 -18.47 8.92 35.59
C GLY A 789 -17.37 8.26 36.39
N ARG A 790 -17.37 6.93 36.44
CA ARG A 790 -16.35 6.12 37.11
C ARG A 790 -15.89 4.97 36.23
N LEU A 791 -14.60 4.66 36.26
CA LEU A 791 -13.95 3.54 35.58
C LEU A 791 -13.59 2.50 36.64
N VAL A 792 -14.03 1.25 36.47
CA VAL A 792 -13.71 0.12 37.35
C VAL A 792 -13.06 -0.98 36.53
N LEU A 793 -11.85 -1.41 36.92
CA LEU A 793 -11.15 -2.54 36.28
C LEU A 793 -11.37 -3.80 37.10
N ASN A 794 -12.22 -4.70 36.61
CA ASN A 794 -12.68 -5.87 37.35
C ASN A 794 -12.28 -7.21 36.73
N LYS A 795 -11.51 -7.21 35.63
CA LYS A 795 -11.08 -8.44 34.95
C LYS A 795 -9.65 -8.32 34.41
N ASN A 796 -8.83 -9.33 34.71
CA ASN A 796 -7.50 -9.48 34.11
C ASN A 796 -7.62 -9.90 32.63
N ILE A 797 -6.61 -9.55 31.83
CA ILE A 797 -6.53 -10.05 30.45
C ILE A 797 -6.34 -11.56 30.42
N ASP A 798 -6.97 -12.21 29.45
CA ASP A 798 -6.96 -13.66 29.30
C ASP A 798 -5.64 -14.13 28.65
N ASN A 799 -5.05 -13.31 27.78
CA ASN A 799 -3.74 -13.57 27.15
C ASN A 799 -2.94 -12.28 26.97
N PHE A 800 -1.70 -12.26 27.47
CA PHE A 800 -0.84 -11.08 27.41
C PHE A 800 -0.49 -10.65 25.98
N PHE A 801 -0.21 -11.58 25.07
CA PHE A 801 0.10 -11.22 23.69
C PHE A 801 -1.14 -10.66 22.97
N ALA A 802 -2.27 -11.36 23.02
CA ALA A 802 -3.47 -11.00 22.30
C ALA A 802 -4.17 -9.74 22.84
N GLU A 803 -4.10 -9.49 24.15
CA GLU A 803 -4.83 -8.39 24.79
C GLU A 803 -3.92 -7.28 25.37
N ASN A 804 -2.59 -7.42 25.28
CA ASN A 804 -1.64 -6.34 25.61
C ASN A 804 -0.68 -6.00 24.45
N GLU A 805 -0.13 -6.98 23.71
CA GLU A 805 0.80 -6.69 22.60
C GLU A 805 0.09 -6.36 21.28
N GLN A 806 -1.00 -7.06 20.98
CA GLN A 806 -1.88 -6.78 19.85
C GLN A 806 -2.83 -5.61 20.10
N LEU A 807 -2.96 -5.15 21.35
CA LEU A 807 -3.78 -4.01 21.70
C LEU A 807 -3.19 -2.71 21.13
N ALA A 808 -4.06 -1.97 20.45
CA ALA A 808 -3.77 -0.75 19.72
C ALA A 808 -4.72 0.37 20.14
N PHE A 809 -4.15 1.56 20.33
CA PHE A 809 -4.88 2.78 20.62
C PHE A 809 -4.60 3.82 19.55
N CYS A 810 -5.60 4.62 19.18
CA CYS A 810 -5.42 5.74 18.26
C CYS A 810 -6.39 6.88 18.61
N PRO A 811 -5.90 8.11 18.88
CA PRO A 811 -6.78 9.24 19.21
C PRO A 811 -7.69 9.69 18.05
N ALA A 812 -7.52 9.16 16.83
CA ALA A 812 -8.43 9.34 15.69
C ALA A 812 -9.68 8.44 15.73
N ILE A 813 -9.75 7.50 16.68
CA ILE A 813 -10.90 6.61 16.84
C ILE A 813 -11.86 7.30 17.81
N VAL A 814 -12.83 8.03 17.25
CA VAL A 814 -13.87 8.78 17.97
C VAL A 814 -15.27 8.34 17.55
N VAL A 815 -16.27 8.72 18.35
CA VAL A 815 -17.70 8.47 18.12
C VAL A 815 -18.45 9.80 17.98
N PRO A 816 -19.66 9.84 17.38
CA PRO A 816 -20.46 11.05 17.31
C PRO A 816 -20.54 11.79 18.65
N GLY A 817 -20.46 13.13 18.61
CA GLY A 817 -20.45 13.97 19.81
C GLY A 817 -19.08 14.20 20.45
N VAL A 818 -18.02 13.53 19.98
CA VAL A 818 -16.61 13.80 20.33
C VAL A 818 -15.80 14.01 19.04
N TYR A 819 -15.14 15.16 18.92
CA TYR A 819 -14.39 15.59 17.73
C TYR A 819 -13.00 16.12 18.10
N TYR A 820 -12.18 16.32 17.07
CA TYR A 820 -10.83 16.88 17.21
C TYR A 820 -10.92 18.41 17.39
N SER A 821 -9.98 18.98 18.15
CA SER A 821 -9.72 20.42 18.17
C SER A 821 -8.57 20.75 17.20
N ASP A 822 -8.25 22.04 17.06
CA ASP A 822 -7.13 22.52 16.24
C ASP A 822 -5.75 22.42 16.95
N ASP A 823 -5.69 21.69 18.06
CA ASP A 823 -4.46 21.30 18.76
C ASP A 823 -3.45 20.65 17.78
N LYS A 824 -2.31 21.32 17.57
CA LYS A 824 -1.28 20.89 16.60
C LYS A 824 -0.70 19.51 16.91
N LEU A 825 -0.58 19.15 18.19
CA LEU A 825 -0.12 17.82 18.57
C LEU A 825 -1.22 16.79 18.27
N LEU A 826 -2.48 17.08 18.61
CA LEU A 826 -3.60 16.18 18.31
C LEU A 826 -3.73 15.92 16.80
N GLN A 827 -3.68 16.97 15.98
CA GLN A 827 -3.74 16.89 14.52
C GLN A 827 -2.61 16.05 13.91
N THR A 828 -1.44 16.00 14.55
CA THR A 828 -0.35 15.10 14.13
C THR A 828 -0.63 13.66 14.58
N ARG A 829 -1.15 13.48 15.80
CA ARG A 829 -1.42 12.16 16.41
C ARG A 829 -2.53 11.39 15.70
N ILE A 830 -3.52 12.06 15.11
CA ILE A 830 -4.63 11.39 14.41
C ILE A 830 -4.15 10.59 13.18
N PHE A 831 -3.04 10.99 12.55
CA PHE A 831 -2.40 10.21 11.48
C PHE A 831 -1.40 9.17 12.04
N SER A 832 -0.43 9.63 12.84
CA SER A 832 0.78 8.85 13.15
C SER A 832 0.50 7.56 13.93
N TYR A 833 -0.51 7.58 14.81
CA TYR A 833 -0.85 6.40 15.60
C TYR A 833 -1.39 5.29 14.72
N SER A 834 -2.37 5.57 13.86
CA SER A 834 -2.93 4.56 12.95
C SER A 834 -1.89 3.99 12.00
N ASP A 835 -1.00 4.83 11.47
CA ASP A 835 0.11 4.38 10.62
C ASP A 835 1.08 3.44 11.37
N THR A 836 1.47 3.81 12.59
CA THR A 836 2.29 2.95 13.48
C THR A 836 1.63 1.60 13.77
N GLN A 837 0.30 1.58 13.97
CA GLN A 837 -0.43 0.32 14.17
C GLN A 837 -0.45 -0.53 12.91
N ARG A 838 -0.62 0.07 11.72
CA ARG A 838 -0.57 -0.65 10.44
C ARG A 838 0.80 -1.27 10.19
N HIS A 839 1.87 -0.56 10.52
CA HIS A 839 3.23 -1.13 10.46
C HIS A 839 3.39 -2.31 11.44
N ARG A 840 2.94 -2.18 12.69
CA ARG A 840 3.18 -3.20 13.73
C ARG A 840 2.28 -4.44 13.61
N LEU A 841 1.00 -4.24 13.30
CA LEU A 841 -0.05 -5.26 13.40
C LEU A 841 -0.71 -5.59 12.06
N GLY A 842 -0.38 -4.86 10.99
CA GLY A 842 -0.98 -5.01 9.68
C GLY A 842 -2.18 -4.09 9.44
N PRO A 843 -2.65 -3.98 8.18
CA PRO A 843 -3.76 -3.13 7.78
C PRO A 843 -5.08 -3.48 8.48
N ASN A 844 -5.26 -4.72 8.92
CA ASN A 844 -6.47 -5.23 9.57
C ASN A 844 -6.40 -5.29 11.09
N TYR A 845 -5.52 -4.52 11.73
CA TYR A 845 -5.36 -4.56 13.19
C TYR A 845 -6.65 -4.27 13.98
N LEU A 846 -7.61 -3.55 13.39
CA LEU A 846 -8.93 -3.29 13.98
C LEU A 846 -9.86 -4.52 13.98
N GLN A 847 -9.49 -5.61 13.31
CA GLN A 847 -10.22 -6.87 13.39
C GLN A 847 -9.79 -7.72 14.59
N LEU A 848 -8.56 -7.53 15.10
CA LEU A 848 -8.05 -8.19 16.31
C LEU A 848 -9.10 -8.11 17.41
N PRO A 849 -9.47 -9.22 18.08
CA PRO A 849 -10.61 -9.22 18.99
C PRO A 849 -10.55 -8.13 20.06
N VAL A 850 -9.35 -7.74 20.49
CA VAL A 850 -9.14 -6.68 21.47
C VAL A 850 -9.35 -5.26 20.89
N ASN A 851 -9.16 -5.06 19.58
CA ASN A 851 -9.29 -3.77 18.90
C ASN A 851 -10.64 -3.58 18.20
N ALA A 852 -11.34 -4.68 17.89
CA ALA A 852 -12.59 -4.67 17.15
C ALA A 852 -13.74 -3.98 17.91
N PRO A 853 -14.60 -3.21 17.21
CA PRO A 853 -15.83 -2.71 17.80
C PRO A 853 -16.73 -3.86 18.25
N LYS A 854 -17.45 -3.66 19.38
CA LYS A 854 -18.40 -4.65 19.93
C LYS A 854 -19.84 -4.38 19.51
N CYS A 855 -20.07 -3.30 18.78
CA CYS A 855 -21.35 -3.00 18.13
C CYS A 855 -21.39 -3.59 16.72
N SER A 856 -22.61 -3.63 16.16
CA SER A 856 -22.79 -3.83 14.72
C SER A 856 -21.98 -2.78 13.97
N HIS A 857 -21.20 -3.22 13.01
CA HIS A 857 -20.38 -2.36 12.18
C HIS A 857 -20.37 -2.95 10.78
N HIS A 858 -20.42 -2.08 9.78
CA HIS A 858 -20.39 -2.46 8.38
C HIS A 858 -19.46 -1.49 7.66
N ASN A 859 -18.44 -2.01 7.00
CA ASN A 859 -17.47 -1.22 6.24
C ASN A 859 -16.93 -2.07 5.09
N ASN A 860 -16.25 -1.44 4.14
CA ASN A 860 -15.78 -2.11 2.92
C ASN A 860 -14.31 -2.53 2.99
N HIS A 861 -13.73 -2.67 4.20
CA HIS A 861 -12.36 -3.16 4.35
C HIS A 861 -12.34 -4.69 4.36
N HIS A 862 -12.01 -5.30 3.21
CA HIS A 862 -12.11 -6.75 2.99
C HIS A 862 -10.79 -7.53 3.01
N GLU A 863 -9.64 -6.89 2.77
CA GLU A 863 -8.37 -7.61 2.59
C GLU A 863 -7.21 -6.99 3.38
N GLY A 864 -6.03 -7.59 3.27
CA GLY A 864 -4.78 -7.16 3.91
C GLY A 864 -4.25 -8.17 4.92
N PHE A 865 -2.97 -8.07 5.25
CA PHE A 865 -2.30 -8.98 6.19
C PHE A 865 -3.09 -9.13 7.51
N MET A 866 -3.28 -10.38 7.95
CA MET A 866 -4.03 -10.76 9.16
C MET A 866 -5.54 -10.41 9.14
N ASN A 867 -6.22 -10.45 7.99
CA ASN A 867 -7.69 -10.48 7.96
C ASN A 867 -8.20 -11.88 8.36
N PHE A 868 -9.03 -11.98 9.39
CA PHE A 868 -9.69 -13.22 9.82
C PHE A 868 -11.17 -13.02 10.13
N MET A 869 -11.74 -11.87 9.76
CA MET A 869 -13.18 -11.63 9.89
C MET A 869 -13.92 -12.53 8.89
N HIS A 870 -14.82 -13.35 9.41
CA HIS A 870 -15.77 -14.06 8.57
C HIS A 870 -16.86 -13.08 8.14
N ARG A 871 -16.88 -12.76 6.84
CA ARG A 871 -17.92 -11.97 6.20
C ARG A 871 -18.51 -12.83 5.10
N ASP A 872 -19.80 -13.08 5.20
CA ASP A 872 -20.66 -13.74 4.21
C ASP A 872 -21.38 -12.72 3.31
N GLU A 873 -21.03 -11.44 3.47
CA GLU A 873 -21.52 -10.29 2.74
C GLU A 873 -20.92 -10.26 1.31
N GLU A 874 -21.76 -10.37 0.28
CA GLU A 874 -21.34 -10.29 -1.14
C GLU A 874 -20.97 -8.85 -1.57
N VAL A 875 -21.40 -7.84 -0.81
CA VAL A 875 -21.22 -6.43 -1.14
C VAL A 875 -20.12 -5.83 -0.28
N ASN A 876 -18.96 -5.61 -0.89
CA ASN A 876 -17.80 -4.95 -0.30
C ASN A 876 -17.57 -3.52 -0.83
N TYR A 877 -18.62 -2.89 -1.35
CA TYR A 877 -18.60 -1.54 -1.90
C TYR A 877 -19.90 -0.81 -1.56
N PHE A 878 -19.87 0.52 -1.57
CA PHE A 878 -21.02 1.34 -1.21
C PHE A 878 -21.12 2.54 -2.19
N PRO A 879 -22.33 2.97 -2.61
CA PRO A 879 -23.64 2.40 -2.28
C PRO A 879 -23.97 1.16 -3.12
N SER A 880 -24.85 0.29 -2.61
CA SER A 880 -25.37 -0.87 -3.32
C SER A 880 -26.88 -1.01 -3.12
N ARG A 881 -27.56 -1.64 -4.07
CA ARG A 881 -29.00 -1.99 -3.96
C ARG A 881 -29.22 -3.39 -3.38
N TYR A 882 -28.16 -4.20 -3.32
CA TYR A 882 -28.18 -5.57 -2.79
C TYR A 882 -27.73 -5.64 -1.32
N ASP A 883 -27.11 -4.58 -0.84
CA ASP A 883 -26.79 -4.39 0.57
C ASP A 883 -27.71 -3.31 1.13
N PRO A 884 -28.46 -3.58 2.23
CA PRO A 884 -29.28 -2.57 2.88
C PRO A 884 -28.45 -1.46 3.56
N ALA A 885 -27.12 -1.54 3.56
CA ALA A 885 -26.25 -0.50 4.09
C ALA A 885 -26.59 0.86 3.45
N ARG A 886 -26.76 1.84 4.34
CA ARG A 886 -27.10 3.22 4.01
C ARG A 886 -26.21 4.16 4.81
N HIS A 887 -26.11 5.41 4.37
CA HIS A 887 -25.50 6.43 5.21
C HIS A 887 -26.26 6.51 6.54
N ALA A 888 -25.49 6.66 7.63
CA ALA A 888 -26.06 6.97 8.93
C ALA A 888 -26.76 8.34 8.89
N GLU A 889 -27.63 8.59 9.87
CA GLU A 889 -28.19 9.93 10.07
C GLU A 889 -27.05 10.95 10.29
N THR A 890 -27.26 12.17 9.80
CA THR A 890 -26.30 13.26 10.01
C THR A 890 -26.27 13.63 11.49
N PHE A 891 -25.10 13.49 12.11
CA PHE A 891 -24.83 14.05 13.43
C PHE A 891 -24.29 15.48 13.28
N PRO A 892 -24.54 16.37 14.25
CA PRO A 892 -23.89 17.67 14.27
C PRO A 892 -22.35 17.51 14.30
N ILE A 893 -21.66 18.20 13.41
CA ILE A 893 -20.20 18.22 13.30
C ILE A 893 -19.67 19.66 13.46
N PRO A 894 -18.41 19.88 13.87
CA PRO A 894 -17.85 21.22 13.88
C PRO A 894 -17.82 21.76 12.44
N SER A 895 -18.37 22.96 12.21
CA SER A 895 -18.52 23.56 10.86
C SER A 895 -17.91 24.96 10.75
N ASN A 896 -16.98 25.29 11.65
CA ASN A 896 -16.32 26.60 11.68
C ASN A 896 -15.60 26.87 10.35
N ILE A 897 -15.74 28.09 9.83
CA ILE A 897 -14.99 28.55 8.65
C ILE A 897 -13.64 29.06 9.13
N CYS A 898 -12.56 28.40 8.74
CA CYS A 898 -11.20 28.84 9.05
C CYS A 898 -10.65 29.77 7.97
N THR A 899 -10.15 30.95 8.36
CA THR A 899 -9.49 31.92 7.47
C THR A 899 -8.10 32.28 8.01
N GLY A 900 -7.06 32.30 7.17
CA GLY A 900 -5.70 32.63 7.62
C GLY A 900 -4.65 32.60 6.49
N LYS A 901 -3.41 32.96 6.82
CA LYS A 901 -2.26 32.86 5.91
C LYS A 901 -1.66 31.45 5.98
N ARG A 902 -1.19 30.93 4.84
CA ARG A 902 -0.46 29.66 4.77
C ARG A 902 0.99 29.87 5.20
N GLU A 903 1.31 29.57 6.46
CA GLU A 903 2.64 29.76 7.02
C GLU A 903 3.02 28.70 8.07
N LYS A 904 4.31 28.63 8.42
CA LYS A 904 4.83 27.85 9.55
C LYS A 904 5.12 28.82 10.70
N CYS A 905 4.24 28.88 11.68
CA CYS A 905 4.35 29.82 12.80
C CYS A 905 4.17 29.14 14.16
N VAL A 906 4.70 29.80 15.19
CA VAL A 906 4.47 29.45 16.60
C VAL A 906 3.15 30.11 17.06
N ILE A 907 2.48 29.54 18.07
CA ILE A 907 1.32 30.15 18.70
C ILE A 907 1.66 31.50 19.34
N GLU A 908 0.72 32.44 19.39
CA GLU A 908 0.97 33.78 19.93
C GLU A 908 1.06 33.79 21.47
N LYS A 909 0.24 32.99 22.15
CA LYS A 909 0.11 32.96 23.62
C LYS A 909 0.94 31.85 24.27
N GLU A 910 2.26 31.91 24.12
CA GLU A 910 3.17 30.83 24.57
C GLU A 910 3.22 30.64 26.10
N ASN A 911 3.28 31.73 26.86
CA ASN A 911 3.36 31.76 28.33
C ASN A 911 4.10 30.58 28.98
N ASN A 912 5.39 30.43 28.69
CA ASN A 912 6.16 29.21 29.04
C ASN A 912 6.48 29.06 30.54
N PHE A 913 6.47 30.15 31.31
CA PHE A 913 7.11 30.19 32.63
C PHE A 913 6.14 30.31 33.82
N LYS A 914 4.93 30.83 33.62
CA LYS A 914 3.98 31.11 34.71
C LYS A 914 3.52 29.86 35.46
N GLN A 915 2.88 28.91 34.76
CA GLN A 915 2.36 27.67 35.35
C GLN A 915 3.43 26.80 36.03
N PRO A 916 4.64 26.60 35.44
CA PRO A 916 5.71 25.88 36.13
C PRO A 916 6.07 26.50 37.49
N GLY A 917 6.17 27.83 37.55
CA GLY A 917 6.47 28.56 38.77
C GLY A 917 5.36 28.47 39.81
N GLU A 918 4.10 28.61 39.38
CA GLU A 918 2.92 28.47 40.25
C GLU A 918 2.87 27.07 40.86
N ARG A 919 3.14 26.04 40.06
CA ARG A 919 3.17 24.66 40.52
C ARG A 919 4.29 24.40 41.54
N TYR A 920 5.51 24.91 41.30
CA TYR A 920 6.59 24.81 42.29
C TYR A 920 6.23 25.48 43.63
N ARG A 921 5.65 26.68 43.58
CA ARG A 921 5.23 27.44 44.78
C ARG A 921 4.09 26.75 45.55
N SER A 922 3.27 25.94 44.88
CA SER A 922 2.16 25.21 45.51
C SER A 922 2.60 24.06 46.42
N TRP A 923 3.86 23.62 46.33
CA TRP A 923 4.36 22.46 47.06
C TRP A 923 4.81 22.77 48.49
N ALA A 924 4.71 21.77 49.36
CA ALA A 924 5.34 21.80 50.67
C ALA A 924 6.89 21.92 50.55
N PRO A 925 7.58 22.55 51.53
CA PRO A 925 9.01 22.81 51.45
C PRO A 925 9.89 21.56 51.22
N ASP A 926 9.51 20.41 51.77
CA ASP A 926 10.25 19.14 51.61
C ASP A 926 10.15 18.60 50.17
N ARG A 927 8.99 18.74 49.53
CA ARG A 927 8.78 18.38 48.12
C ARG A 927 9.52 19.34 47.18
N GLN A 928 9.55 20.64 47.52
CA GLN A 928 10.37 21.62 46.80
C GLN A 928 11.86 21.28 46.86
N GLU A 929 12.36 20.82 48.01
CA GLU A 929 13.77 20.44 48.17
C GLU A 929 14.10 19.15 47.38
N ARG A 930 13.22 18.14 47.36
CA ARG A 930 13.40 16.95 46.51
C ARG A 930 13.44 17.30 45.02
N PHE A 931 12.55 18.18 44.58
CA PHE A 931 12.55 18.68 43.20
C PHE A 931 13.84 19.44 42.86
N LEU A 932 14.32 20.29 43.77
CA LEU A 932 15.60 20.99 43.63
C LEU A 932 16.76 19.99 43.50
N HIS A 933 16.81 18.98 44.37
CA HIS A 933 17.85 17.96 44.35
C HIS A 933 17.91 17.24 43.01
N ARG A 934 16.76 16.76 42.50
CA ARG A 934 16.69 16.07 41.19
C ARG A 934 17.18 16.96 40.04
N TRP A 935 16.87 18.25 40.06
CA TRP A 935 17.38 19.19 39.08
C TRP A 935 18.90 19.40 39.19
N VAL A 936 19.42 19.51 40.42
CA VAL A 936 20.87 19.58 40.65
C VAL A 936 21.55 18.32 40.12
N ASP A 937 20.98 17.14 40.36
CA ASP A 937 21.54 15.86 39.89
C ASP A 937 21.64 15.82 38.36
N VAL A 938 20.54 16.08 37.65
CA VAL A 938 20.54 16.01 36.17
C VAL A 938 21.42 17.08 35.54
N LEU A 939 21.50 18.29 36.12
CA LEU A 939 22.36 19.37 35.61
C LEU A 939 23.84 19.18 35.97
N SER A 940 24.15 18.36 36.97
CA SER A 940 25.53 18.05 37.39
C SER A 940 26.21 17.02 36.50
N GLU A 941 25.49 16.40 35.55
CA GLU A 941 26.09 15.44 34.62
C GLU A 941 27.31 16.04 33.89
N PRO A 942 28.43 15.30 33.76
CA PRO A 942 29.69 15.83 33.21
C PRO A 942 29.59 16.42 31.81
N ARG A 943 28.65 15.92 30.99
CA ARG A 943 28.44 16.34 29.60
C ARG A 943 27.47 17.50 29.45
N VAL A 944 26.78 17.91 30.52
CA VAL A 944 25.96 19.12 30.51
C VAL A 944 26.89 20.33 30.57
N THR A 945 26.97 21.07 29.47
CA THR A 945 27.89 22.21 29.34
C THR A 945 27.45 23.38 30.24
N HIS A 946 28.36 24.31 30.50
CA HIS A 946 28.04 25.54 31.22
C HIS A 946 26.91 26.33 30.52
N GLU A 947 26.88 26.33 29.20
CA GLU A 947 25.84 26.97 28.39
C GLU A 947 24.47 26.34 28.65
N ILE A 948 24.34 25.01 28.54
CA ILE A 948 23.09 24.29 28.82
C ILE A 948 22.63 24.57 30.26
N ARG A 949 23.54 24.51 31.25
CA ARG A 949 23.22 24.85 32.66
C ARG A 949 22.68 26.26 32.80
N SER A 950 23.30 27.23 32.12
CA SER A 950 22.90 28.65 32.18
C SER A 950 21.51 28.87 31.60
N ILE A 951 21.18 28.20 30.48
CA ILE A 951 19.85 28.25 29.85
C ILE A 951 18.78 27.71 30.82
N TRP A 952 19.00 26.52 31.40
CA TRP A 952 18.06 25.93 32.35
C TRP A 952 17.86 26.76 33.62
N ILE A 953 18.94 27.31 34.17
CA ILE A 953 18.87 28.24 35.30
C ILE A 953 18.10 29.51 34.93
N SER A 954 18.27 30.03 33.71
CA SER A 954 17.51 31.17 33.21
C SER A 954 16.02 30.84 33.10
N TYR A 955 15.65 29.71 32.49
CA TYR A 955 14.24 29.26 32.41
C TYR A 955 13.61 29.12 33.80
N TRP A 956 14.31 28.50 34.75
CA TRP A 956 13.83 28.39 36.12
C TRP A 956 13.77 29.72 36.84
N SER A 957 14.68 30.65 36.59
CA SER A 957 14.65 32.01 37.17
C SER A 957 13.47 32.84 36.65
N GLN A 958 13.07 32.62 35.40
CA GLN A 958 11.87 33.23 34.81
C GLN A 958 10.58 32.63 35.38
N ALA A 959 10.56 31.34 35.69
CA ALA A 959 9.41 30.68 36.32
C ALA A 959 9.28 30.98 37.83
N ASP A 960 10.39 30.87 38.56
CA ASP A 960 10.50 31.21 39.98
C ASP A 960 11.91 31.66 40.35
N ARG A 961 12.05 32.94 40.71
CA ARG A 961 13.35 33.55 41.02
C ARG A 961 14.08 32.85 42.18
N SER A 962 13.34 32.38 43.21
CA SER A 962 13.96 31.71 44.36
C SER A 962 14.52 30.34 43.96
N PHE A 963 13.76 29.58 43.17
CA PHE A 963 14.22 28.29 42.67
C PHE A 963 15.46 28.42 41.78
N GLY A 964 15.44 29.35 40.82
CA GLY A 964 16.60 29.63 39.95
C GLY A 964 17.86 30.02 40.74
N GLN A 965 17.73 30.85 41.79
CA GLN A 965 18.84 31.22 42.67
C GLN A 965 19.39 30.02 43.46
N LYS A 966 18.51 29.17 44.01
CA LYS A 966 18.91 27.94 44.72
C LYS A 966 19.66 26.99 43.79
N LEU A 967 19.17 26.78 42.56
CA LEU A 967 19.86 25.97 41.56
C LEU A 967 21.24 26.53 41.21
N ALA A 968 21.33 27.83 40.93
CA ALA A 968 22.58 28.50 40.61
C ALA A 968 23.62 28.36 41.74
N SER A 969 23.19 28.53 42.99
CA SER A 969 24.04 28.37 44.17
C SER A 969 24.53 26.93 44.35
N ARG A 970 23.66 25.92 44.17
CA ARG A 970 24.03 24.50 44.32
C ARG A 970 24.97 24.01 43.21
N LEU A 971 24.86 24.57 42.01
CA LEU A 971 25.68 24.22 40.83
C LEU A 971 26.93 25.11 40.65
N ASN A 972 27.15 26.10 41.52
CA ASN A 972 28.22 27.10 41.42
C ASN A 972 28.24 27.87 40.08
N VAL A 973 27.07 28.20 39.54
CA VAL A 973 26.92 28.98 38.28
C VAL A 973 26.46 30.40 38.62
N ARG A 974 27.05 31.43 37.99
CA ARG A 974 26.56 32.82 38.14
C ARG A 974 25.30 33.00 37.28
N PRO A 975 24.16 33.41 37.83
CA PRO A 975 22.95 33.64 37.03
C PRO A 975 23.18 34.81 36.05
N SER A 976 23.05 34.56 34.76
CA SER A 976 22.86 35.62 33.75
C SER A 976 21.39 36.03 33.78
N ILE A 977 21.14 37.25 34.24
CA ILE A 977 19.78 37.85 34.30
C ILE A 977 19.28 38.13 32.89
#